data_AF-A0AAN6F2A1-F1
#
_entry.id   AF-A0AAN6F2A1-F1
#
_cell.length_a   1.000
_cell.length_b   1.000
_cell.length_c   1.000
_cell.angle_alpha   90.00
_cell.angle_beta   90.00
_cell.angle_gamma   90.00
#
_symmetry.space_group_name_H-M   'P 1'
#
loop_
_entity.id
_entity.type
_entity.pdbx_description
1 polymer ?
#
loop_
_entity_poly.entity_id
_entity_poly.type
_entity_poly.pdbx_seq_one_letter_code
_entity_poly.pdbx_strand_id
1 'polypeptide(L)'
;MKRKLNEDGDTASKKRIVASDQPNDPKAEFRPDLFEDTTVESFRKSYEVAGPYPHAVVPSLIQEPLLRSVRSEIMSHIHFTLKETDIYRIHQSGDLANLSNLDAGSLKHLPNLVRLRDALYSPDFREWVSTVTGAGKVSGKKTDMAVNVYTPGSYLLCHDDVIGSRRVSYILYLTDPDHPWQPEWGGGLRLFPTEVKKNKAGEDIKVPLAEHSLTIPPAFGQLSFFAVRPGESYHDVEEVYYGPNLEADGGRIRMAISGWFHIPQEGEDGFEEGIEQAQAHRSTLAQLKSAATEFDEPQLVFRHFDEPRAVMDSHAAKKELDPGEDQDPDENMLTEQDLTFLLHYISPSYLTPDMIEDFQESFGEMSVLQLEQFFAPRFAAELKEYISKVETESESSSKSHPANWAVARPPHKHRFAYLQGSEALHRDKTPISRILTDLLHSHAFKKWLALVTGLKPKSLVRQNMIARRFRHGKDYALANPFLGEQPQLEFTISITPSEGWERNDGDDDEEADGEESAVKKPNGSAGANGASSKPTEPGDSGKGKGKAREVERVQVTTSTEIEFGGEEVYMAGDDDDDDDKASVHSKSLPSVGKKADPAIYKSSNGEDEDDGILFANPAAWNRFSIVLRDKGTLRFVKYVSQAAAGDRWDIKGEIEVSPDAWDDDENEGNDQDGEAGPSL
;
A
#
# COMPACT_ATOMS: atom_id res chain seq x y z
N MET A 1 16.38 101.48 -13.10
CA MET A 1 17.73 100.93 -12.83
C MET A 1 17.94 99.69 -13.71
N LYS A 2 19.10 99.61 -14.39
CA LYS A 2 19.83 98.45 -15.01
C LYS A 2 19.03 97.16 -15.36
N ARG A 3 18.86 96.78 -16.65
CA ARG A 3 19.66 95.83 -17.52
C ARG A 3 19.90 94.44 -16.85
N LYS A 4 19.75 93.25 -17.47
CA LYS A 4 19.58 92.75 -18.86
C LYS A 4 19.12 91.26 -18.81
N LEU A 5 18.51 90.77 -19.90
CA LEU A 5 18.13 89.37 -20.22
C LEU A 5 19.33 88.42 -20.49
N ASN A 6 19.16 87.10 -20.28
CA ASN A 6 19.29 86.06 -21.34
C ASN A 6 18.96 84.62 -20.87
N GLU A 7 18.71 83.78 -21.88
CA GLU A 7 18.10 82.45 -22.01
C GLU A 7 18.90 81.21 -21.52
N ASP A 8 18.20 80.06 -21.65
CA ASP A 8 18.65 78.68 -21.89
C ASP A 8 18.67 77.65 -20.74
N GLY A 9 17.81 76.62 -20.90
CA GLY A 9 18.31 75.30 -21.30
C GLY A 9 18.50 74.20 -20.24
N ASP A 10 17.49 73.33 -20.15
CA ASP A 10 17.57 71.85 -20.07
C ASP A 10 18.04 71.15 -18.76
N THR A 11 17.19 70.27 -18.20
CA THR A 11 17.46 68.81 -18.16
C THR A 11 16.31 67.99 -17.56
N ALA A 12 16.01 66.92 -18.31
CA ALA A 12 15.00 65.89 -18.14
C ALA A 12 14.88 65.19 -16.77
N SER A 13 13.63 65.05 -16.29
CA SER A 13 13.23 64.04 -15.29
C SER A 13 12.72 62.79 -16.02
N LYS A 14 13.51 61.70 -15.98
CA LYS A 14 13.19 60.40 -16.56
C LYS A 14 11.89 59.83 -15.96
N LYS A 15 10.93 59.54 -16.83
CA LYS A 15 9.76 58.70 -16.55
C LYS A 15 10.23 57.34 -16.03
N ARG A 16 9.90 57.04 -14.78
CA ARG A 16 9.96 55.69 -14.22
C ARG A 16 8.75 54.94 -14.78
N ILE A 17 8.99 53.98 -15.67
CA ILE A 17 7.99 53.00 -16.10
C ILE A 17 7.68 52.18 -14.86
N VAL A 18 6.55 52.48 -14.23
CA VAL A 18 5.92 51.60 -13.23
C VAL A 18 5.25 50.51 -14.05
N ALA A 19 5.81 49.30 -13.98
CA ALA A 19 5.12 48.11 -14.46
C ALA A 19 3.78 47.99 -13.72
N SER A 20 2.75 47.65 -14.48
CA SER A 20 1.33 47.70 -14.17
C SER A 20 0.93 46.96 -12.90
N ASP A 21 0.42 47.71 -11.93
CA ASP A 21 -0.33 47.25 -10.76
C ASP A 21 -1.83 47.21 -11.12
N GLN A 22 -2.18 46.37 -12.11
CA GLN A 22 -3.58 46.01 -12.37
C GLN A 22 -3.85 44.71 -11.62
N PRO A 23 -4.94 44.60 -10.83
CA PRO A 23 -5.33 43.31 -10.29
C PRO A 23 -5.55 42.35 -11.46
N ASN A 24 -4.73 41.31 -11.56
CA ASN A 24 -4.92 40.27 -12.57
C ASN A 24 -6.31 39.68 -12.34
N ASP A 25 -7.19 39.79 -13.34
CA ASP A 25 -8.47 39.09 -13.36
C ASP A 25 -8.19 37.58 -13.37
N PRO A 26 -8.55 36.82 -12.31
CA PRO A 26 -8.26 35.38 -12.25
C PRO A 26 -8.86 34.59 -13.42
N LYS A 27 -9.92 35.12 -14.08
CA LYS A 27 -10.50 34.50 -15.28
C LYS A 27 -9.51 34.40 -16.43
N ALA A 28 -8.60 35.36 -16.55
CA ALA A 28 -7.63 35.41 -17.64
C ALA A 28 -6.60 34.27 -17.57
N GLU A 29 -6.49 33.58 -16.43
CA GLU A 29 -5.60 32.44 -16.25
C GLU A 29 -6.14 31.14 -16.84
N PHE A 30 -7.45 31.07 -17.10
CA PHE A 30 -8.11 29.89 -17.64
C PHE A 30 -8.17 29.90 -19.17
N ARG A 31 -8.48 28.75 -19.76
CA ARG A 31 -8.84 28.69 -21.19
C ARG A 31 -10.00 29.65 -21.52
N PRO A 32 -9.98 30.33 -22.68
CA PRO A 32 -10.87 31.48 -22.94
C PRO A 32 -12.36 31.15 -22.93
N ASP A 33 -12.72 29.93 -23.30
CA ASP A 33 -14.09 29.43 -23.45
C ASP A 33 -14.66 28.81 -22.17
N LEU A 34 -13.88 28.66 -21.09
CA LEU A 34 -14.26 27.89 -19.90
C LEU A 34 -15.58 28.35 -19.29
N PHE A 35 -15.77 29.67 -19.21
CA PHE A 35 -16.89 30.32 -18.55
C PHE A 35 -18.04 30.67 -19.51
N GLU A 36 -17.96 30.26 -20.78
CA GLU A 36 -19.07 30.42 -21.72
C GLU A 36 -20.20 29.45 -21.37
N ASP A 37 -21.45 29.91 -21.36
CA ASP A 37 -22.62 29.10 -20.98
C ASP A 37 -22.70 27.77 -21.75
N THR A 38 -22.32 27.77 -23.03
CA THR A 38 -22.33 26.57 -23.87
C THR A 38 -21.30 25.53 -23.41
N THR A 39 -20.12 25.98 -22.99
CA THR A 39 -19.04 25.13 -22.46
C THR A 39 -19.41 24.58 -21.10
N VAL A 40 -19.93 25.43 -20.21
CA VAL A 40 -20.41 25.02 -18.87
C VAL A 40 -21.47 23.93 -18.99
N GLU A 41 -22.48 24.14 -19.83
CA GLU A 41 -23.57 23.19 -20.05
C GLU A 41 -23.09 21.88 -20.69
N SER A 42 -22.09 21.94 -21.58
CA SER A 42 -21.48 20.76 -22.18
C SER A 42 -20.75 19.91 -21.14
N PHE A 43 -19.96 20.54 -20.26
CA PHE A 43 -19.27 19.85 -19.17
C PHE A 43 -20.26 19.27 -18.16
N ARG A 44 -21.30 20.03 -17.81
CA ARG A 44 -22.36 19.55 -16.91
C ARG A 44 -23.02 18.29 -17.44
N LYS A 45 -23.46 18.29 -18.70
CA LYS A 45 -24.07 17.11 -19.34
C LYS A 45 -23.13 15.91 -19.39
N SER A 46 -21.87 16.16 -19.73
CA SER A 46 -20.85 15.11 -19.80
C SER A 46 -20.58 14.52 -18.41
N TYR A 47 -20.52 15.36 -17.38
CA TYR A 47 -20.35 14.96 -15.99
C TYR A 47 -21.50 14.08 -15.49
N GLU A 48 -22.75 14.47 -15.76
CA GLU A 48 -23.96 13.75 -15.31
C GLU A 48 -24.06 12.32 -15.87
N VAL A 49 -23.54 12.06 -17.08
CA VAL A 49 -23.59 10.74 -17.74
C VAL A 49 -22.29 9.94 -17.62
N ALA A 50 -21.24 10.53 -17.05
CA ALA A 50 -19.95 9.87 -16.90
C ALA A 50 -20.03 8.71 -15.89
N GLY A 51 -19.37 7.59 -16.22
CA GLY A 51 -19.29 6.39 -15.39
C GLY A 51 -17.85 5.98 -15.11
N PRO A 52 -17.55 5.24 -14.03
CA PRO A 52 -18.49 4.51 -13.16
C PRO A 52 -19.28 5.38 -12.17
N TYR A 53 -18.84 6.61 -11.94
CA TYR A 53 -19.58 7.64 -11.23
C TYR A 53 -19.31 9.00 -11.91
N PRO A 54 -20.15 10.02 -11.65
CA PRO A 54 -20.00 11.34 -12.26
C PRO A 54 -18.63 11.97 -12.00
N HIS A 55 -17.91 12.27 -13.08
CA HIS A 55 -16.59 12.88 -13.08
C HIS A 55 -16.41 13.71 -14.35
N ALA A 56 -15.43 14.61 -14.38
CA ALA A 56 -15.08 15.39 -15.56
C ALA A 56 -13.58 15.43 -15.79
N VAL A 57 -13.21 15.52 -17.07
CA VAL A 57 -11.84 15.71 -17.55
C VAL A 57 -11.81 16.97 -18.42
N VAL A 58 -11.10 17.99 -17.98
CA VAL A 58 -10.98 19.28 -18.67
C VAL A 58 -9.57 19.37 -19.28
N PRO A 59 -9.42 19.29 -20.60
CA PRO A 59 -8.12 19.47 -21.22
C PRO A 59 -7.71 20.95 -21.19
N SER A 60 -6.42 21.20 -20.93
CA SER A 60 -5.81 22.53 -20.97
C SER A 60 -6.59 23.58 -20.18
N LEU A 61 -6.88 23.28 -18.91
CA LEU A 61 -7.67 24.14 -18.02
C LEU A 61 -7.09 25.56 -17.90
N ILE A 62 -5.77 25.61 -17.67
CA ILE A 62 -5.00 26.82 -17.40
C ILE A 62 -4.20 27.20 -18.64
N GLN A 63 -4.04 28.51 -18.88
CA GLN A 63 -3.19 29.05 -19.93
C GLN A 63 -1.78 28.48 -19.81
N GLU A 64 -1.30 27.87 -20.89
CA GLU A 64 -0.02 27.17 -20.93
C GLU A 64 1.18 28.00 -20.40
N PRO A 65 1.31 29.32 -20.68
CA PRO A 65 2.41 30.12 -20.14
C PRO A 65 2.45 30.18 -18.60
N LEU A 66 1.29 30.29 -17.95
CA LEU A 66 1.23 30.26 -16.48
C LEU A 66 1.63 28.87 -15.98
N LEU A 67 1.05 27.82 -16.55
CA LEU A 67 1.27 26.46 -16.05
C LEU A 67 2.72 25.98 -16.25
N ARG A 68 3.38 26.38 -17.35
CA ARG A 68 4.82 26.15 -17.54
C ARG A 68 5.65 26.88 -16.48
N SER A 69 5.27 28.11 -16.13
CA SER A 69 5.96 28.88 -15.09
C SER A 69 5.79 28.27 -13.70
N VAL A 70 4.57 27.80 -13.37
CA VAL A 70 4.29 27.03 -12.14
C VAL A 70 5.15 25.78 -12.09
N ARG A 71 5.21 25.03 -13.19
CA ARG A 71 6.03 23.82 -13.29
C ARG A 71 7.50 24.12 -13.01
N SER A 72 8.10 25.14 -13.65
CA SER A 72 9.49 25.51 -13.41
C SER A 72 9.76 25.99 -11.97
N GLU A 73 8.82 26.71 -11.35
CA GLU A 73 8.92 27.10 -9.93
C GLU A 73 8.99 25.88 -9.01
N ILE A 74 8.07 24.93 -9.19
CA ILE A 74 8.03 23.70 -8.39
C ILE A 74 9.35 22.93 -8.51
N MET A 75 9.84 22.71 -9.73
CA MET A 75 11.10 21.98 -9.93
C MET A 75 12.32 22.65 -9.32
N SER A 76 12.33 23.99 -9.30
CA SER A 76 13.50 24.76 -8.90
C SER A 76 13.58 25.00 -7.40
N HIS A 77 12.43 24.99 -6.72
CA HIS A 77 12.32 25.50 -5.35
C HIS A 77 11.70 24.50 -4.36
N ILE A 78 11.15 23.38 -4.82
CA ILE A 78 10.52 22.39 -3.95
C ILE A 78 11.33 21.10 -3.98
N HIS A 79 11.71 20.63 -2.79
CA HIS A 79 12.31 19.33 -2.59
C HIS A 79 11.23 18.29 -2.27
N PHE A 80 11.35 17.10 -2.85
CA PHE A 80 10.41 16.01 -2.62
C PHE A 80 11.12 14.82 -1.97
N THR A 81 10.48 14.31 -0.94
CA THR A 81 10.95 13.20 -0.12
C THR A 81 10.04 12.00 -0.39
N LEU A 82 10.64 10.81 -0.55
CA LEU A 82 9.87 9.59 -0.71
C LEU A 82 9.15 9.28 0.61
N LYS A 83 7.83 9.08 0.52
CA LYS A 83 7.02 8.58 1.62
C LYS A 83 6.33 7.29 1.20
N GLU A 84 6.35 6.33 2.11
CA GLU A 84 5.78 5.02 1.85
C GLU A 84 4.95 4.50 3.01
N THR A 85 3.75 4.03 2.68
CA THR A 85 2.79 3.39 3.58
C THR A 85 2.33 2.07 2.97
N ASP A 86 1.43 1.35 3.64
CA ASP A 86 0.72 0.23 3.02
C ASP A 86 -0.01 0.63 1.71
N ILE A 87 -0.64 1.81 1.69
CA ILE A 87 -1.54 2.27 0.63
C ILE A 87 -0.86 3.07 -0.50
N TYR A 88 0.30 3.67 -0.27
CA TYR A 88 1.00 4.46 -1.31
C TYR A 88 2.52 4.40 -1.26
N ARG A 89 3.14 4.73 -2.40
CA ARG A 89 4.55 5.08 -2.55
C ARG A 89 4.63 6.34 -3.40
N ILE A 90 4.86 7.49 -2.78
CA ILE A 90 4.83 8.80 -3.47
C ILE A 90 5.91 9.74 -2.96
N HIS A 91 6.36 10.65 -3.81
CA HIS A 91 7.26 11.72 -3.43
C HIS A 91 6.45 12.96 -3.06
N GLN A 92 6.46 13.30 -1.77
CA GLN A 92 5.75 14.46 -1.23
C GLN A 92 6.74 15.51 -0.78
N SER A 93 6.37 16.77 -0.94
CA SER A 93 7.12 17.86 -0.34
C SER A 93 6.72 17.99 1.13
N GLY A 94 7.65 17.72 2.05
CA GLY A 94 7.42 17.84 3.50
C GLY A 94 6.90 19.22 3.91
N ASP A 95 7.30 20.27 3.19
CA ASP A 95 6.89 21.66 3.43
C ASP A 95 5.52 22.05 2.82
N LEU A 96 4.99 21.29 1.85
CA LEU A 96 3.71 21.60 1.17
C LEU A 96 2.60 20.56 1.41
N ALA A 97 2.52 19.97 2.61
CA ALA A 97 1.31 19.24 3.00
C ALA A 97 0.03 20.11 2.82
N ASN A 98 0.16 21.43 2.87
CA ASN A 98 -0.77 22.38 2.27
C ASN A 98 -0.01 23.67 1.90
N LEU A 99 -0.20 24.21 0.69
CA LEU A 99 0.34 25.50 0.28
C LEU A 99 0.00 26.67 1.23
N SER A 100 -1.10 26.55 1.99
CA SER A 100 -1.46 27.52 3.02
C SER A 100 -0.50 27.58 4.20
N ASN A 101 0.33 26.55 4.39
CA ASN A 101 1.21 26.38 5.55
C ASN A 101 2.67 26.76 5.26
N LEU A 102 2.99 27.11 4.01
CA LEU A 102 4.32 27.63 3.66
C LEU A 102 4.56 28.99 4.32
N ASP A 103 5.78 29.20 4.81
CA ASP A 103 6.18 30.48 5.36
C ASP A 103 6.26 31.56 4.27
N ALA A 104 6.17 32.82 4.68
CA ALA A 104 6.18 33.96 3.77
C ALA A 104 7.50 34.13 3.00
N GLY A 105 8.59 33.49 3.43
CA GLY A 105 9.85 33.41 2.69
C GLY A 105 9.74 32.44 1.50
N SER A 106 9.28 31.23 1.75
CA SER A 106 9.08 30.19 0.72
C SER A 106 8.06 30.62 -0.35
N LEU A 107 6.96 31.25 0.04
CA LEU A 107 5.95 31.76 -0.91
C LEU A 107 6.47 32.84 -1.88
N LYS A 108 7.54 33.58 -1.52
CA LYS A 108 8.15 34.58 -2.44
C LYS A 108 8.82 33.93 -3.64
N HIS A 109 9.23 32.68 -3.52
CA HIS A 109 9.87 31.92 -4.59
C HIS A 109 8.84 31.20 -5.49
N LEU A 110 7.56 31.24 -5.12
CA LEU A 110 6.47 30.51 -5.79
C LEU A 110 5.31 31.44 -6.26
N PRO A 111 5.57 32.62 -6.86
CA PRO A 111 4.52 33.57 -7.19
C PRO A 111 3.53 33.06 -8.25
N ASN A 112 3.96 32.25 -9.22
CA ASN A 112 3.04 31.67 -10.21
C ASN A 112 2.18 30.56 -9.60
N LEU A 113 2.72 29.77 -8.67
CA LEU A 113 1.94 28.77 -7.93
C LEU A 113 0.87 29.43 -7.05
N VAL A 114 1.18 30.56 -6.40
CA VAL A 114 0.20 31.38 -5.67
C VAL A 114 -0.87 31.92 -6.62
N ARG A 115 -0.48 32.44 -7.79
CA ARG A 115 -1.42 32.92 -8.81
C ARG A 115 -2.35 31.80 -9.32
N LEU A 116 -1.84 30.58 -9.50
CA LEU A 116 -2.63 29.41 -9.85
C LEU A 116 -3.64 29.05 -8.75
N ARG A 117 -3.19 29.00 -7.48
CA ARG A 117 -4.07 28.77 -6.32
C ARG A 117 -5.22 29.78 -6.31
N ASP A 118 -4.89 31.07 -6.42
CA ASP A 118 -5.88 32.14 -6.35
C ASP A 118 -6.87 32.07 -7.52
N ALA A 119 -6.45 31.61 -8.70
CA ALA A 119 -7.34 31.31 -9.82
C ALA A 119 -8.26 30.12 -9.52
N LEU A 120 -7.73 28.99 -9.04
CA LEU A 120 -8.51 27.79 -8.71
C LEU A 120 -9.51 28.01 -7.56
N TYR A 121 -9.22 28.88 -6.60
CA TYR A 121 -10.15 29.21 -5.50
C TYR A 121 -10.95 30.50 -5.73
N SER A 122 -10.83 31.11 -6.93
CA SER A 122 -11.58 32.30 -7.31
C SER A 122 -13.10 32.06 -7.28
N PRO A 123 -13.91 33.11 -7.02
CA PRO A 123 -15.37 32.98 -7.02
C PRO A 123 -15.93 32.39 -8.32
N ASP A 124 -15.39 32.79 -9.47
CA ASP A 124 -15.90 32.34 -10.76
C ASP A 124 -15.59 30.87 -11.04
N PHE A 125 -14.39 30.40 -10.73
CA PHE A 125 -14.07 28.97 -10.92
C PHE A 125 -14.79 28.07 -9.92
N ARG A 126 -14.98 28.53 -8.68
CA ARG A 126 -15.80 27.81 -7.71
C ARG A 126 -17.26 27.71 -8.16
N GLU A 127 -17.82 28.77 -8.74
CA GLU A 127 -19.16 28.71 -9.33
C GLU A 127 -19.23 27.73 -10.49
N TRP A 128 -18.21 27.72 -11.34
CA TRP A 128 -18.08 26.77 -12.44
C TRP A 128 -18.07 25.32 -11.94
N VAL A 129 -17.25 25.01 -10.93
CA VAL A 129 -17.19 23.67 -10.30
C VAL A 129 -18.54 23.28 -9.70
N SER A 130 -19.16 24.17 -8.93
CA SER A 130 -20.50 23.93 -8.35
C SER A 130 -21.56 23.67 -9.42
N THR A 131 -21.50 24.39 -10.53
CA THR A 131 -22.46 24.26 -11.64
C THR A 131 -22.26 22.97 -12.42
N VAL A 132 -21.01 22.60 -12.74
CA VAL A 132 -20.73 21.37 -13.49
C VAL A 132 -21.02 20.13 -12.65
N THR A 133 -20.59 20.11 -11.39
CA THR A 133 -20.76 18.92 -10.52
C THR A 133 -22.18 18.77 -9.96
N GLY A 134 -22.90 19.88 -9.77
CA GLY A 134 -24.14 19.90 -8.99
C GLY A 134 -23.93 19.59 -7.50
N ALA A 135 -22.70 19.61 -6.98
CA ALA A 135 -22.38 19.24 -5.59
C ALA A 135 -22.70 20.34 -4.55
N GLY A 136 -23.24 21.47 -4.99
CA GLY A 136 -23.46 22.67 -4.18
C GLY A 136 -22.25 23.60 -4.14
N LYS A 137 -22.38 24.72 -3.42
CA LYS A 137 -21.32 25.74 -3.27
C LYS A 137 -20.06 25.14 -2.62
N VAL A 138 -18.90 25.72 -2.89
CA VAL A 138 -17.62 25.28 -2.30
C VAL A 138 -16.85 26.45 -1.70
N SER A 139 -16.06 26.16 -0.65
CA SER A 139 -15.25 27.15 0.08
C SER A 139 -14.16 27.76 -0.79
N GLY A 140 -13.99 29.08 -0.69
CA GLY A 140 -12.82 29.80 -1.20
C GLY A 140 -11.77 30.11 -0.12
N LYS A 141 -12.17 30.09 1.17
CA LYS A 141 -11.27 30.31 2.31
C LYS A 141 -10.46 29.07 2.66
N LYS A 142 -11.07 27.89 2.66
CA LYS A 142 -10.42 26.62 3.02
C LYS A 142 -9.76 26.01 1.79
N THR A 143 -8.56 26.49 1.49
CA THR A 143 -7.74 25.98 0.40
C THR A 143 -7.00 24.72 0.85
N ASP A 144 -7.04 23.67 0.02
CA ASP A 144 -6.39 22.39 0.29
C ASP A 144 -5.79 21.89 -1.02
N MET A 145 -4.48 22.07 -1.15
CA MET A 145 -3.74 21.81 -2.38
C MET A 145 -2.31 21.38 -2.04
N ALA A 146 -1.91 20.24 -2.60
CA ALA A 146 -0.60 19.63 -2.41
C ALA A 146 -0.01 19.24 -3.77
N VAL A 147 1.32 19.33 -3.86
CA VAL A 147 2.07 18.86 -5.02
C VAL A 147 2.57 17.46 -4.72
N ASN A 148 2.27 16.51 -5.60
CA ASN A 148 2.76 15.14 -5.48
C ASN A 148 3.50 14.75 -6.76
N VAL A 149 4.61 14.04 -6.59
CA VAL A 149 5.41 13.49 -7.68
C VAL A 149 5.37 11.97 -7.60
N TYR A 150 5.07 11.34 -8.74
CA TYR A 150 5.10 9.91 -8.93
C TYR A 150 6.24 9.60 -9.91
N THR A 151 7.15 8.74 -9.50
CA THR A 151 8.28 8.24 -10.30
C THR A 151 8.09 6.74 -10.55
N PRO A 152 8.90 6.07 -11.39
CA PRO A 152 8.79 4.63 -11.56
C PRO A 152 8.71 3.87 -10.22
N GLY A 153 7.70 2.99 -10.09
CA GLY A 153 7.36 2.27 -8.86
C GLY A 153 6.41 3.02 -7.91
N SER A 154 6.13 4.30 -8.14
CA SER A 154 5.15 5.07 -7.34
C SER A 154 3.71 4.72 -7.71
N TYR A 155 2.84 4.66 -6.71
CA TYR A 155 1.41 4.37 -6.85
C TYR A 155 0.61 4.94 -5.65
N LEU A 156 -0.71 4.98 -5.77
CA LEU A 156 -1.65 5.21 -4.67
C LEU A 156 -2.84 4.28 -4.88
N LEU A 157 -3.12 3.38 -3.93
CA LEU A 157 -4.12 2.33 -4.08
C LEU A 157 -5.55 2.85 -3.84
N CYS A 158 -6.54 1.95 -3.99
CA CYS A 158 -7.96 2.30 -4.02
C CYS A 158 -8.45 2.96 -2.71
N HIS A 159 -9.03 4.15 -2.82
CA HIS A 159 -9.64 4.93 -1.73
C HIS A 159 -10.82 5.77 -2.27
N ASP A 160 -11.58 6.45 -1.41
CA ASP A 160 -12.79 7.19 -1.84
C ASP A 160 -12.78 8.70 -1.56
N ASP A 161 -11.69 9.22 -0.97
CA ASP A 161 -11.49 10.62 -0.60
C ASP A 161 -12.45 11.19 0.47
N VAL A 162 -13.20 10.34 1.17
CA VAL A 162 -14.24 10.74 2.13
C VAL A 162 -13.62 11.09 3.48
N ILE A 163 -13.11 12.31 3.58
CA ILE A 163 -12.44 12.83 4.78
C ILE A 163 -12.97 14.24 5.11
N GLY A 164 -13.39 14.44 6.36
CA GLY A 164 -13.80 15.75 6.90
C GLY A 164 -14.84 16.48 6.04
N SER A 165 -14.52 17.71 5.61
CA SER A 165 -15.39 18.57 4.78
C SER A 165 -15.06 18.57 3.30
N ARG A 166 -14.31 17.60 2.79
CA ARG A 166 -14.04 17.50 1.34
C ARG A 166 -15.36 17.33 0.58
N ARG A 167 -15.54 18.10 -0.50
CA ARG A 167 -16.77 18.09 -1.31
C ARG A 167 -16.49 17.75 -2.78
N VAL A 168 -15.42 18.28 -3.35
CA VAL A 168 -14.97 17.95 -4.71
C VAL A 168 -13.47 17.70 -4.68
N SER A 169 -13.04 16.54 -5.17
CA SER A 169 -11.63 16.19 -5.37
C SER A 169 -11.20 16.64 -6.77
N TYR A 170 -9.98 17.15 -6.90
CA TYR A 170 -9.41 17.51 -8.20
C TYR A 170 -7.93 17.18 -8.30
N ILE A 171 -7.49 16.89 -9.52
CA ILE A 171 -6.10 16.60 -9.87
C ILE A 171 -5.78 17.39 -11.15
N LEU A 172 -4.89 18.37 -11.04
CA LEU A 172 -4.32 19.10 -12.17
C LEU A 172 -2.95 18.51 -12.51
N TYR A 173 -2.79 18.02 -13.74
CA TYR A 173 -1.56 17.34 -14.17
C TYR A 173 -0.52 18.32 -14.73
N LEU A 174 0.71 18.19 -14.26
CA LEU A 174 1.88 18.99 -14.66
C LEU A 174 3.00 18.08 -15.21
N THR A 175 2.63 17.05 -15.98
CA THR A 175 3.58 16.20 -16.72
C THR A 175 4.46 17.04 -17.65
N ASP A 176 5.55 16.49 -18.19
CA ASP A 176 6.41 17.26 -19.10
C ASP A 176 5.61 17.71 -20.36
N PRO A 177 5.45 19.03 -20.60
CA PRO A 177 4.77 19.51 -21.79
C PRO A 177 5.56 19.29 -23.09
N ASP A 178 6.89 19.14 -22.99
CA ASP A 178 7.79 18.95 -24.14
C ASP A 178 8.05 17.44 -24.40
N HIS A 179 7.74 16.57 -23.43
CA HIS A 179 7.72 15.10 -23.56
C HIS A 179 6.37 14.55 -23.06
N PRO A 180 5.32 14.55 -23.91
CA PRO A 180 3.98 14.17 -23.50
C PRO A 180 3.91 12.74 -22.94
N TRP A 181 3.15 12.60 -21.84
CA TRP A 181 2.92 11.32 -21.17
C TRP A 181 2.30 10.29 -22.12
N GLN A 182 2.75 9.04 -22.02
CA GLN A 182 2.19 7.91 -22.77
C GLN A 182 1.36 7.03 -21.83
N PRO A 183 0.15 6.57 -22.23
CA PRO A 183 -0.67 5.68 -21.41
C PRO A 183 0.05 4.42 -20.93
N GLU A 184 0.97 3.88 -21.73
CA GLU A 184 1.74 2.67 -21.44
C GLU A 184 2.78 2.87 -20.33
N TRP A 185 3.00 4.10 -19.87
CA TRP A 185 3.86 4.40 -18.72
C TRP A 185 3.12 4.23 -17.38
N GLY A 186 1.83 3.91 -17.39
CA GLY A 186 1.00 3.82 -16.20
C GLY A 186 0.68 5.22 -15.64
N GLY A 187 0.49 5.33 -14.32
CA GLY A 187 0.15 6.62 -13.69
C GLY A 187 -1.26 7.14 -14.00
N GLY A 188 -2.12 6.34 -14.62
CA GLY A 188 -3.51 6.70 -14.89
C GLY A 188 -4.33 6.86 -13.61
N LEU A 189 -5.29 7.78 -13.60
CA LEU A 189 -6.37 7.80 -12.60
C LEU A 189 -7.37 6.70 -12.95
N ARG A 190 -7.52 5.68 -12.11
CA ARG A 190 -8.47 4.58 -12.35
C ARG A 190 -9.70 4.72 -11.48
N LEU A 191 -10.89 4.52 -12.06
CA LEU A 191 -12.17 4.66 -11.36
C LEU A 191 -12.87 3.30 -11.24
N PHE A 192 -13.38 3.00 -10.04
CA PHE A 192 -13.98 1.72 -9.71
C PHE A 192 -15.51 1.79 -9.70
N PRO A 193 -16.20 0.84 -10.37
CA PRO A 193 -17.63 0.69 -10.25
C PRO A 193 -18.01 0.11 -8.89
N THR A 194 -19.23 0.40 -8.46
CA THR A 194 -19.86 -0.20 -7.29
C THR A 194 -21.10 -0.98 -7.69
N GLU A 195 -21.42 -2.01 -6.91
CA GLU A 195 -22.69 -2.72 -6.98
C GLU A 195 -23.46 -2.56 -5.68
N VAL A 196 -24.79 -2.62 -5.75
CA VAL A 196 -25.66 -2.53 -4.57
C VAL A 196 -25.95 -3.94 -4.05
N LYS A 197 -25.56 -4.20 -2.80
CA LYS A 197 -25.91 -5.42 -2.06
C LYS A 197 -26.78 -5.08 -0.85
N LYS A 198 -27.62 -6.02 -0.40
CA LYS A 198 -28.41 -5.87 0.83
C LYS A 198 -27.70 -6.51 2.01
N ASN A 199 -27.50 -5.75 3.09
CA ASN A 199 -26.92 -6.30 4.33
C ASN A 199 -27.93 -7.12 5.12
N LYS A 200 -27.48 -7.78 6.19
CA LYS A 200 -28.35 -8.53 7.13
C LYS A 200 -29.49 -7.69 7.72
N ALA A 201 -29.34 -6.37 7.82
CA ALA A 201 -30.39 -5.45 8.29
C ALA A 201 -31.38 -5.02 7.17
N GLY A 202 -31.20 -5.49 5.93
CA GLY A 202 -32.04 -5.18 4.77
C GLY A 202 -31.72 -3.85 4.07
N GLU A 203 -30.65 -3.17 4.49
CA GLU A 203 -30.21 -1.90 3.94
C GLU A 203 -29.38 -2.09 2.67
N ASP A 204 -29.52 -1.15 1.73
CA ASP A 204 -28.74 -1.14 0.49
C ASP A 204 -27.35 -0.54 0.75
N ILE A 205 -26.30 -1.32 0.50
CA ILE A 205 -24.89 -0.96 0.64
C ILE A 205 -24.22 -1.01 -0.73
N LYS A 206 -23.46 0.04 -1.06
CA LYS A 206 -22.62 0.07 -2.26
C LYS A 206 -21.28 -0.59 -1.94
N VAL A 207 -20.93 -1.61 -2.71
CA VAL A 207 -19.69 -2.36 -2.57
C VAL A 207 -18.87 -2.20 -3.85
N PRO A 208 -17.61 -1.73 -3.79
CA PRO A 208 -16.78 -1.62 -4.99
C PRO A 208 -16.43 -3.01 -5.54
N LEU A 209 -16.35 -3.09 -6.87
CA LEU A 209 -15.83 -4.26 -7.57
C LEU A 209 -14.31 -4.29 -7.49
N ALA A 210 -13.71 -5.49 -7.63
CA ALA A 210 -12.26 -5.66 -7.61
C ALA A 210 -11.54 -5.00 -8.79
N GLU A 211 -12.22 -4.86 -9.93
CA GLU A 211 -11.65 -4.31 -11.16
C GLU A 211 -12.16 -2.89 -11.40
N HIS A 212 -11.26 -2.01 -11.84
CA HIS A 212 -11.64 -0.69 -12.34
C HIS A 212 -12.34 -0.82 -13.70
N SER A 213 -13.10 0.20 -14.08
CA SER A 213 -13.81 0.24 -15.37
C SER A 213 -13.36 1.36 -16.30
N LEU A 214 -12.57 2.30 -15.78
CA LEU A 214 -12.05 3.43 -16.51
C LEU A 214 -10.64 3.76 -16.03
N THR A 215 -9.76 4.11 -16.98
CA THR A 215 -8.43 4.66 -16.73
C THR A 215 -8.29 5.96 -17.51
N ILE A 216 -7.88 7.03 -16.84
CA ILE A 216 -7.66 8.36 -17.41
C ILE A 216 -6.15 8.66 -17.36
N PRO A 217 -5.42 8.58 -18.49
CA PRO A 217 -4.01 8.92 -18.55
C PRO A 217 -3.78 10.42 -18.27
N PRO A 218 -2.74 10.79 -17.51
CA PRO A 218 -2.46 12.19 -17.19
C PRO A 218 -1.91 12.92 -18.42
N ALA A 219 -2.28 14.19 -18.59
CA ALA A 219 -1.75 15.04 -19.65
C ALA A 219 -1.51 16.46 -19.14
N PHE A 220 -0.47 17.15 -19.61
CA PHE A 220 -0.12 18.48 -19.13
C PHE A 220 -1.30 19.46 -19.26
N GLY A 221 -1.66 20.12 -18.16
CA GLY A 221 -2.78 21.07 -18.08
C GLY A 221 -4.16 20.44 -18.08
N GLN A 222 -4.28 19.11 -18.08
CA GLN A 222 -5.54 18.42 -17.88
C GLN A 222 -5.94 18.46 -16.39
N LEU A 223 -7.20 18.78 -16.13
CA LEU A 223 -7.83 18.65 -14.81
C LEU A 223 -8.79 17.46 -14.81
N SER A 224 -8.63 16.53 -13.87
CA SER A 224 -9.67 15.54 -13.54
C SER A 224 -10.32 15.94 -12.22
N PHE A 225 -11.64 15.88 -12.12
CA PHE A 225 -12.34 16.17 -10.85
C PHE A 225 -13.67 15.44 -10.73
N PHE A 226 -14.09 15.20 -9.49
CA PHE A 226 -15.34 14.53 -9.14
C PHE A 226 -15.81 14.94 -7.75
N ALA A 227 -17.12 14.90 -7.53
CA ALA A 227 -17.71 15.09 -6.21
C ALA A 227 -17.34 13.91 -5.30
N VAL A 228 -16.97 14.19 -4.05
CA VAL A 228 -16.69 13.18 -3.04
C VAL A 228 -18.00 12.52 -2.62
N ARG A 229 -18.11 11.20 -2.79
CA ARG A 229 -19.33 10.43 -2.54
C ARG A 229 -19.01 9.21 -1.67
N PRO A 230 -19.45 9.21 -0.39
CA PRO A 230 -19.25 8.09 0.53
C PRO A 230 -19.66 6.74 -0.07
N GLY A 231 -18.72 5.80 -0.15
CA GLY A 231 -18.95 4.45 -0.69
C GLY A 231 -19.20 4.39 -2.20
N GLU A 232 -18.86 5.42 -2.97
CA GLU A 232 -19.06 5.44 -4.44
C GLU A 232 -17.84 5.97 -5.21
N SER A 233 -17.19 7.05 -4.75
CA SER A 233 -16.09 7.71 -5.47
C SER A 233 -14.74 6.98 -5.36
N TYR A 234 -14.75 5.65 -5.49
CA TYR A 234 -13.55 4.82 -5.38
C TYR A 234 -12.63 5.00 -6.59
N HIS A 235 -11.38 5.35 -6.32
CA HIS A 235 -10.35 5.57 -7.33
C HIS A 235 -8.97 5.27 -6.79
N ASP A 236 -8.01 5.17 -7.71
CA ASP A 236 -6.60 5.00 -7.40
C ASP A 236 -5.71 5.72 -8.43
N VAL A 237 -4.40 5.72 -8.18
CA VAL A 237 -3.38 6.06 -9.17
C VAL A 237 -2.61 4.79 -9.51
N GLU A 238 -2.74 4.36 -10.76
CA GLU A 238 -1.97 3.25 -11.32
C GLU A 238 -0.47 3.47 -11.12
N GLU A 239 0.26 2.39 -10.90
CA GLU A 239 1.72 2.44 -10.78
C GLU A 239 2.32 3.13 -12.00
N VAL A 240 3.28 4.03 -11.77
CA VAL A 240 4.14 4.51 -12.85
C VAL A 240 5.16 3.42 -13.16
N TYR A 241 5.09 2.84 -14.36
CA TYR A 241 5.90 1.68 -14.69
C TYR A 241 7.35 2.02 -14.96
N TYR A 242 8.24 1.11 -14.59
CA TYR A 242 9.63 1.12 -15.05
C TYR A 242 9.72 0.95 -16.58
N GLY A 243 10.75 1.55 -17.17
CA GLY A 243 10.98 1.56 -18.61
C GLY A 243 12.41 1.17 -18.97
N PRO A 244 12.65 0.64 -20.18
CA PRO A 244 13.99 0.23 -20.61
C PRO A 244 14.95 1.42 -20.82
N ASN A 245 14.42 2.64 -21.02
CA ASN A 245 15.21 3.84 -21.23
C ASN A 245 14.54 5.06 -20.59
N LEU A 246 14.71 5.21 -19.27
CA LEU A 246 14.12 6.31 -18.51
C LEU A 246 14.60 7.68 -19.00
N GLU A 247 15.86 7.81 -19.47
CA GLU A 247 16.36 9.10 -19.96
C GLU A 247 15.62 9.58 -21.21
N ALA A 248 15.34 8.66 -22.15
CA ALA A 248 14.58 8.98 -23.36
C ALA A 248 13.11 9.30 -23.06
N ASP A 249 12.55 8.70 -22.01
CA ASP A 249 11.17 8.91 -21.54
C ASP A 249 11.03 10.14 -20.60
N GLY A 250 12.07 10.98 -20.49
CA GLY A 250 12.05 12.15 -19.60
C GLY A 250 11.97 11.80 -18.11
N GLY A 251 12.36 10.58 -17.74
CA GLY A 251 12.34 10.02 -16.39
C GLY A 251 10.99 9.49 -15.93
N ARG A 252 9.92 9.56 -16.76
CA ARG A 252 8.54 9.20 -16.38
C ARG A 252 8.08 9.88 -15.10
N ILE A 253 8.30 11.19 -15.01
CA ILE A 253 7.93 11.98 -13.84
C ILE A 253 6.49 12.48 -13.97
N ARG A 254 5.56 11.82 -13.27
CA ARG A 254 4.16 12.25 -13.17
C ARG A 254 4.02 13.21 -12.00
N MET A 255 4.09 14.50 -12.30
CA MET A 255 3.80 15.56 -11.34
C MET A 255 2.34 15.99 -11.43
N ALA A 256 1.69 16.13 -10.29
CA ALA A 256 0.33 16.64 -10.21
C ALA A 256 0.13 17.55 -9.00
N ILE A 257 -0.75 18.52 -9.16
CA ILE A 257 -1.31 19.31 -8.06
C ILE A 257 -2.69 18.73 -7.76
N SER A 258 -2.82 18.05 -6.64
CA SER A 258 -4.08 17.49 -6.16
C SER A 258 -4.63 18.32 -5.01
N GLY A 259 -5.94 18.37 -4.87
CA GLY A 259 -6.56 19.09 -3.78
C GLY A 259 -8.04 18.88 -3.68
N TRP A 260 -8.64 19.55 -2.70
CA TRP A 260 -10.05 19.49 -2.45
C TRP A 260 -10.69 20.87 -2.34
N PHE A 261 -11.89 20.96 -2.87
CA PHE A 261 -12.82 22.01 -2.51
C PHE A 261 -13.66 21.54 -1.33
N HIS A 262 -13.73 22.36 -0.29
CA HIS A 262 -14.47 22.04 0.93
C HIS A 262 -15.90 22.58 0.93
N ILE A 263 -16.71 22.07 1.85
CA ILE A 263 -17.97 22.71 2.25
C ILE A 263 -17.70 24.18 2.65
N PRO A 264 -18.52 25.16 2.22
CA PRO A 264 -18.36 26.55 2.59
C PRO A 264 -18.25 26.73 4.11
N GLN A 265 -17.41 27.68 4.53
CA GLN A 265 -17.13 28.01 5.93
C GLN A 265 -17.97 29.21 6.38
N GLU A 266 -18.00 29.47 7.69
CA GLU A 266 -18.78 30.59 8.23
C GLU A 266 -18.46 31.93 7.51
N GLY A 267 -19.52 32.61 7.08
CA GLY A 267 -19.44 33.86 6.32
C GLY A 267 -19.05 33.71 4.84
N GLU A 268 -19.08 32.51 4.27
CA GLU A 268 -18.99 32.28 2.82
C GLU A 268 -20.37 32.06 2.18
N ASP A 269 -20.47 32.30 0.88
CA ASP A 269 -21.67 32.02 0.10
C ASP A 269 -22.00 30.51 0.13
N GLY A 270 -23.27 30.18 0.41
CA GLY A 270 -23.73 28.80 0.58
C GLY A 270 -23.31 28.13 1.89
N PHE A 271 -22.83 28.87 2.89
CA PHE A 271 -22.65 28.34 4.25
C PHE A 271 -24.00 28.02 4.89
N GLU A 272 -24.10 26.81 5.43
CA GLU A 272 -25.23 26.36 6.23
C GLU A 272 -24.70 25.68 7.49
N GLU A 273 -25.15 26.16 8.65
CA GLU A 273 -24.75 25.63 9.94
C GLU A 273 -25.16 24.15 10.06
N GLY A 274 -24.23 23.29 10.49
CA GLY A 274 -24.50 21.86 10.69
C GLY A 274 -24.25 20.96 9.47
N ILE A 275 -24.05 21.47 8.26
CA ILE A 275 -23.79 20.61 7.08
C ILE A 275 -22.47 19.85 7.21
N GLU A 276 -21.39 20.50 7.65
CA GLU A 276 -20.08 19.86 7.82
C GLU A 276 -20.17 18.72 8.85
N GLN A 277 -20.82 18.96 9.99
CA GLN A 277 -21.05 17.94 11.01
C GLN A 277 -21.95 16.81 10.49
N ALA A 278 -23.02 17.13 9.76
CA ALA A 278 -23.92 16.13 9.18
C ALA A 278 -23.22 15.28 8.12
N GLN A 279 -22.36 15.87 7.29
CA GLN A 279 -21.57 15.14 6.30
C GLN A 279 -20.52 14.26 6.98
N ALA A 280 -19.80 14.77 7.98
CA ALA A 280 -18.86 13.99 8.77
C ALA A 280 -19.58 12.78 9.41
N HIS A 281 -20.73 12.99 10.05
CA HIS A 281 -21.52 11.91 10.64
C HIS A 281 -22.00 10.88 9.60
N ARG A 282 -22.47 11.32 8.42
CA ARG A 282 -22.84 10.40 7.33
C ARG A 282 -21.64 9.62 6.80
N SER A 283 -20.48 10.25 6.72
CA SER A 283 -19.23 9.64 6.27
C SER A 283 -18.76 8.57 7.24
N THR A 284 -18.71 8.89 8.54
CA THR A 284 -18.40 7.93 9.60
C THR A 284 -19.42 6.78 9.62
N LEU A 285 -20.71 7.07 9.47
CA LEU A 285 -21.74 6.04 9.41
C LEU A 285 -21.61 5.15 8.18
N ALA A 286 -21.33 5.71 7.00
CA ALA A 286 -21.07 4.95 5.78
C ALA A 286 -19.80 4.09 5.92
N GLN A 287 -18.73 4.65 6.49
CA GLN A 287 -17.50 3.95 6.81
C GLN A 287 -17.74 2.80 7.78
N LEU A 288 -18.49 3.01 8.87
CA LEU A 288 -18.88 1.95 9.81
C LEU A 288 -19.72 0.86 9.14
N LYS A 289 -20.65 1.24 8.25
CA LYS A 289 -21.45 0.28 7.48
C LYS A 289 -20.61 -0.49 6.45
N SER A 290 -19.60 0.12 5.85
CA SER A 290 -18.63 -0.55 4.96
C SER A 290 -17.53 -1.32 5.71
N ALA A 291 -17.28 -0.96 6.97
CA ALA A 291 -16.41 -1.68 7.89
C ALA A 291 -17.05 -2.98 8.37
N ALA A 292 -18.36 -3.17 8.16
CA ALA A 292 -18.96 -4.49 8.22
C ALA A 292 -18.27 -5.38 7.16
N THR A 293 -17.48 -6.34 7.62
CA THR A 293 -16.77 -7.33 6.79
C THR A 293 -17.72 -8.31 6.08
N GLU A 294 -19.04 -8.07 6.12
CA GLU A 294 -20.09 -8.93 5.57
C GLU A 294 -19.96 -9.18 4.07
N PHE A 295 -19.42 -8.21 3.32
CA PHE A 295 -19.24 -8.30 1.87
C PHE A 295 -17.79 -8.44 1.43
N ASP A 296 -16.87 -8.59 2.39
CA ASP A 296 -15.47 -8.84 2.07
C ASP A 296 -15.35 -10.26 1.50
N GLU A 297 -14.56 -10.43 0.45
CA GLU A 297 -14.31 -11.71 -0.18
C GLU A 297 -12.78 -11.90 -0.20
N PRO A 298 -12.25 -13.07 0.19
CA PRO A 298 -12.97 -14.21 0.78
C PRO A 298 -13.60 -13.92 2.15
N GLN A 299 -14.71 -14.59 2.45
CA GLN A 299 -15.21 -14.73 3.81
C GLN A 299 -14.37 -15.79 4.54
N LEU A 300 -14.00 -15.52 5.79
CA LEU A 300 -13.28 -16.49 6.62
C LEU A 300 -14.19 -17.70 6.88
N VAL A 301 -13.69 -18.91 6.61
CA VAL A 301 -14.41 -20.16 6.86
C VAL A 301 -13.55 -21.02 7.78
N PHE A 302 -13.81 -20.89 9.08
CA PHE A 302 -13.16 -21.72 10.09
C PHE A 302 -13.76 -23.13 10.11
N ARG A 303 -12.89 -24.14 10.19
CA ARG A 303 -13.24 -25.55 10.38
C ARG A 303 -12.61 -26.07 11.65
N HIS A 304 -13.35 -26.86 12.41
CA HIS A 304 -12.79 -27.48 13.60
C HIS A 304 -11.74 -28.52 13.21
N PHE A 305 -10.67 -28.64 13.98
CA PHE A 305 -9.66 -29.67 13.72
C PHE A 305 -10.20 -31.10 13.92
N ASP A 306 -11.15 -31.28 14.85
CA ASP A 306 -11.70 -32.60 15.19
C ASP A 306 -12.85 -33.04 14.27
N GLU A 307 -13.17 -32.26 13.23
CA GLU A 307 -14.14 -32.66 12.21
C GLU A 307 -13.66 -33.93 11.49
N PRO A 308 -14.43 -35.04 11.50
CA PRO A 308 -14.00 -36.29 10.87
C PRO A 308 -13.73 -36.13 9.38
N ARG A 309 -12.48 -36.38 8.96
CA ARG A 309 -12.03 -36.17 7.58
C ARG A 309 -11.71 -37.49 6.90
N ALA A 310 -12.04 -37.61 5.61
CA ALA A 310 -11.63 -38.76 4.83
C ALA A 310 -10.12 -38.69 4.52
N VAL A 311 -9.36 -39.75 4.79
CA VAL A 311 -7.97 -39.84 4.31
C VAL A 311 -7.98 -39.95 2.79
N MET A 312 -7.29 -39.00 2.14
CA MET A 312 -7.19 -38.94 0.69
C MET A 312 -6.35 -40.10 0.15
N ASP A 313 -6.77 -40.64 -1.00
CA ASP A 313 -6.11 -41.77 -1.66
C ASP A 313 -5.93 -43.04 -0.80
N SER A 314 -6.76 -43.19 0.24
CA SER A 314 -6.82 -44.43 1.00
C SER A 314 -7.16 -45.62 0.10
N HIS A 315 -6.29 -46.63 0.13
CA HIS A 315 -6.52 -47.92 -0.52
C HIS A 315 -7.36 -48.88 0.35
N ALA A 316 -7.84 -48.42 1.51
CA ALA A 316 -8.63 -49.24 2.41
C ALA A 316 -10.01 -49.56 1.82
N ALA A 317 -10.50 -50.77 2.12
CA ALA A 317 -11.82 -51.21 1.68
C ALA A 317 -12.98 -50.43 2.35
N LYS A 318 -12.71 -49.74 3.47
CA LYS A 318 -13.63 -48.82 4.15
C LYS A 318 -13.05 -47.41 4.06
N LYS A 319 -13.93 -46.40 4.08
CA LYS A 319 -13.53 -44.99 4.15
C LYS A 319 -12.67 -44.79 5.39
N GLU A 320 -11.38 -44.60 5.19
CA GLU A 320 -10.42 -44.27 6.24
C GLU A 320 -10.65 -42.83 6.67
N LEU A 321 -10.63 -42.60 7.98
CA LEU A 321 -10.79 -41.29 8.57
C LEU A 321 -9.47 -40.86 9.20
N ASP A 322 -9.14 -39.58 9.06
CA ASP A 322 -8.03 -38.95 9.76
C ASP A 322 -8.26 -39.15 11.27
N PRO A 323 -7.31 -39.75 12.01
CA PRO A 323 -7.48 -39.98 13.44
C PRO A 323 -7.65 -38.62 14.14
N GLY A 324 -8.78 -38.44 14.82
CA GLY A 324 -8.96 -37.29 15.71
C GLY A 324 -8.19 -37.48 17.02
N GLU A 325 -8.15 -36.46 17.87
CA GLU A 325 -7.39 -36.46 19.14
C GLU A 325 -7.72 -37.65 20.05
N ASP A 326 -9.00 -38.06 20.11
CA ASP A 326 -9.45 -39.21 20.91
C ASP A 326 -8.75 -40.53 20.55
N GLN A 327 -8.10 -40.59 19.39
CA GLN A 327 -7.39 -41.76 18.86
C GLN A 327 -5.86 -41.57 18.85
N ASP A 328 -5.35 -40.42 19.31
CA ASP A 328 -3.92 -40.17 19.44
C ASP A 328 -3.37 -40.86 20.70
N PRO A 329 -2.42 -41.81 20.56
CA PRO A 329 -1.86 -42.49 21.71
C PRO A 329 -0.90 -41.63 22.56
N ASP A 330 -0.36 -40.54 22.01
CA ASP A 330 0.61 -39.69 22.72
C ASP A 330 0.62 -38.26 22.17
N GLU A 331 -0.06 -37.33 22.85
CA GLU A 331 -0.17 -35.93 22.43
C GLU A 331 1.16 -35.16 22.44
N ASN A 332 2.19 -35.65 23.15
CA ASN A 332 3.45 -34.94 23.38
C ASN A 332 4.54 -35.29 22.36
N MET A 333 4.30 -36.28 21.48
CA MET A 333 5.28 -36.64 20.46
C MET A 333 4.65 -37.14 19.16
N LEU A 334 5.29 -36.87 18.03
CA LEU A 334 4.86 -37.42 16.74
C LEU A 334 4.96 -38.95 16.72
N THR A 335 3.85 -39.61 16.38
CA THR A 335 3.81 -41.07 16.25
C THR A 335 4.46 -41.54 14.94
N GLU A 336 4.71 -42.84 14.80
CA GLU A 336 5.18 -43.42 13.52
C GLU A 336 4.21 -43.13 12.36
N GLN A 337 2.90 -43.09 12.64
CA GLN A 337 1.88 -42.76 11.64
C GLN A 337 1.95 -41.28 11.24
N ASP A 338 2.10 -40.37 12.21
CA ASP A 338 2.28 -38.93 11.97
C ASP A 338 3.52 -38.69 11.11
N LEU A 339 4.66 -39.28 11.51
CA LEU A 339 5.93 -39.16 10.78
C LEU A 339 5.82 -39.71 9.37
N THR A 340 5.22 -40.90 9.20
CA THR A 340 5.02 -41.50 7.88
C THR A 340 4.22 -40.58 6.97
N PHE A 341 3.17 -39.94 7.49
CA PHE A 341 2.39 -38.97 6.73
C PHE A 341 3.18 -37.69 6.44
N LEU A 342 3.72 -37.02 7.46
CA LEU A 342 4.37 -35.72 7.34
C LEU A 342 5.62 -35.76 6.45
N LEU A 343 6.37 -36.87 6.43
CA LEU A 343 7.54 -37.03 5.54
C LEU A 343 7.22 -36.98 4.05
N HIS A 344 5.94 -37.09 3.65
CA HIS A 344 5.53 -36.85 2.26
C HIS A 344 5.57 -35.37 1.88
N TYR A 345 5.49 -34.47 2.87
CA TYR A 345 5.32 -33.04 2.67
C TYR A 345 6.41 -32.20 3.32
N ILE A 346 6.74 -32.44 4.58
CA ILE A 346 7.65 -31.62 5.41
C ILE A 346 9.06 -32.19 5.39
N SER A 347 10.06 -31.30 5.39
CA SER A 347 11.47 -31.66 5.46
C SER A 347 11.78 -32.49 6.72
N PRO A 348 12.52 -33.62 6.61
CA PRO A 348 12.71 -34.55 7.72
C PRO A 348 13.36 -33.95 8.97
N SER A 349 14.21 -32.93 8.81
CA SER A 349 14.84 -32.21 9.92
C SER A 349 13.83 -31.55 10.85
N TYR A 350 12.67 -31.13 10.35
CA TYR A 350 11.65 -30.43 11.13
C TYR A 350 10.72 -31.37 11.91
N LEU A 351 10.97 -32.68 11.83
CA LEU A 351 10.18 -33.71 12.49
C LEU A 351 10.95 -34.43 13.60
N THR A 352 12.21 -34.05 13.84
CA THR A 352 13.05 -34.64 14.90
C THR A 352 12.77 -33.97 16.25
N PRO A 353 12.78 -34.72 17.37
CA PRO A 353 12.54 -34.15 18.70
C PRO A 353 13.41 -32.95 19.03
N ASP A 354 14.74 -33.04 18.82
CA ASP A 354 15.69 -31.97 19.13
C ASP A 354 15.32 -30.64 18.42
N MET A 355 15.05 -30.69 17.12
CA MET A 355 14.66 -29.49 16.37
C MET A 355 13.28 -28.95 16.78
N ILE A 356 12.35 -29.81 17.19
CA ILE A 356 11.03 -29.37 17.68
C ILE A 356 11.19 -28.62 19.00
N GLU A 357 12.06 -29.09 19.89
CA GLU A 357 12.38 -28.41 21.15
C GLU A 357 13.03 -27.03 20.89
N ASP A 358 14.00 -26.97 19.97
CA ASP A 358 14.62 -25.70 19.55
C ASP A 358 13.59 -24.71 18.99
N PHE A 359 12.63 -25.19 18.19
CA PHE A 359 11.57 -24.34 17.64
C PHE A 359 10.59 -23.86 18.69
N GLN A 360 10.22 -24.73 19.63
CA GLN A 360 9.36 -24.39 20.74
C GLN A 360 9.99 -23.29 21.62
N GLU A 361 11.28 -23.42 21.96
CA GLU A 361 12.02 -22.42 22.72
C GLU A 361 12.06 -21.08 21.96
N SER A 362 12.46 -21.11 20.69
CA SER A 362 12.53 -19.92 19.85
C SER A 362 11.17 -19.23 19.69
N PHE A 363 10.08 -19.99 19.51
CA PHE A 363 8.74 -19.43 19.40
C PHE A 363 8.26 -18.85 20.73
N GLY A 364 8.56 -19.49 21.86
CA GLY A 364 8.23 -19.00 23.19
C GLY A 364 8.89 -17.64 23.51
N GLU A 365 10.11 -17.41 23.01
CA GLU A 365 10.82 -16.15 23.18
C GLU A 365 10.35 -15.06 22.22
N MET A 366 10.19 -15.39 20.94
CA MET A 366 10.00 -14.42 19.87
C MET A 366 8.55 -14.23 19.43
N SER A 367 7.64 -15.14 19.83
CA SER A 367 6.26 -15.23 19.31
C SER A 367 6.18 -15.34 17.78
N VAL A 368 7.32 -15.68 17.15
CA VAL A 368 7.49 -15.83 15.71
C VAL A 368 8.47 -16.97 15.46
N LEU A 369 8.19 -17.79 14.45
CA LEU A 369 9.11 -18.82 13.96
C LEU A 369 9.16 -18.78 12.44
N GLN A 370 10.36 -18.84 11.86
CA GLN A 370 10.59 -18.94 10.42
C GLN A 370 11.43 -20.16 10.08
N LEU A 371 10.98 -20.94 9.10
CA LEU A 371 11.61 -22.18 8.65
C LEU A 371 11.86 -22.10 7.14
N GLU A 372 13.10 -22.30 6.74
CA GLU A 372 13.52 -22.37 5.34
C GLU A 372 13.40 -23.78 4.79
N GLN A 373 13.16 -23.92 3.49
CA GLN A 373 13.01 -25.23 2.86
C GLN A 373 11.97 -26.13 3.58
N PHE A 374 10.84 -25.54 3.99
CA PHE A 374 9.81 -26.19 4.79
C PHE A 374 9.32 -27.52 4.18
N PHE A 375 8.97 -27.50 2.90
CA PHE A 375 8.58 -28.69 2.18
C PHE A 375 9.78 -29.56 1.80
N ALA A 376 9.60 -30.87 1.93
CA ALA A 376 10.57 -31.87 1.52
C ALA A 376 10.97 -31.68 0.03
N PRO A 377 12.24 -31.90 -0.35
CA PRO A 377 12.76 -31.54 -1.66
C PRO A 377 11.95 -32.08 -2.85
N ARG A 378 11.40 -33.30 -2.72
CA ARG A 378 10.57 -33.92 -3.76
C ARG A 378 9.26 -33.17 -3.97
N PHE A 379 8.54 -32.85 -2.89
CA PHE A 379 7.27 -32.15 -2.97
C PHE A 379 7.48 -30.69 -3.37
N ALA A 380 8.52 -30.04 -2.84
CA ALA A 380 8.91 -28.70 -3.25
C ALA A 380 9.20 -28.61 -4.75
N ALA A 381 9.94 -29.56 -5.33
CA ALA A 381 10.21 -29.59 -6.77
C ALA A 381 8.92 -29.74 -7.61
N GLU A 382 8.01 -30.64 -7.22
CA GLU A 382 6.69 -30.82 -7.84
C GLU A 382 5.87 -29.52 -7.81
N LEU A 383 5.83 -28.86 -6.64
CA LEU A 383 5.14 -27.60 -6.45
C LEU A 383 5.74 -26.47 -7.30
N LYS A 384 7.08 -26.39 -7.38
CA LYS A 384 7.78 -25.36 -8.18
C LYS A 384 7.46 -25.51 -9.65
N GLU A 385 7.55 -26.73 -10.18
CA GLU A 385 7.21 -27.03 -11.57
C GLU A 385 5.76 -26.66 -11.88
N TYR A 386 4.83 -26.98 -10.96
CA TYR A 386 3.44 -26.59 -11.10
C TYR A 386 3.26 -25.07 -11.15
N ILE A 387 3.84 -24.31 -10.21
CA ILE A 387 3.70 -22.85 -10.15
C ILE A 387 4.34 -22.18 -11.37
N SER A 388 5.57 -22.57 -11.73
CA SER A 388 6.23 -22.02 -12.93
C SER A 388 5.45 -22.28 -14.21
N LYS A 389 4.74 -23.40 -14.30
CA LYS A 389 3.87 -23.70 -15.44
C LYS A 389 2.65 -22.77 -15.48
N VAL A 390 1.91 -22.63 -14.37
CA VAL A 390 0.69 -21.81 -14.32
C VAL A 390 0.95 -20.32 -14.43
N GLU A 391 2.16 -19.84 -14.14
CA GLU A 391 2.55 -18.45 -14.40
C GLU A 391 2.65 -18.14 -15.91
N THR A 392 2.97 -19.15 -16.73
CA THR A 392 3.05 -19.00 -18.18
C THR A 392 1.73 -19.28 -18.91
N GLU A 393 0.77 -19.93 -18.25
CA GLU A 393 -0.52 -20.31 -18.83
C GLU A 393 -1.60 -19.25 -18.57
N SER A 394 -2.15 -18.66 -19.63
CA SER A 394 -3.14 -17.58 -19.53
C SER A 394 -4.59 -18.07 -19.36
N GLU A 395 -4.89 -19.32 -19.72
CA GLU A 395 -6.25 -19.87 -19.70
C GLU A 395 -6.26 -21.35 -19.31
N SER A 396 -7.30 -21.78 -18.62
CA SER A 396 -7.53 -23.20 -18.31
C SER A 396 -9.02 -23.47 -18.12
N SER A 397 -9.48 -24.67 -18.47
CA SER A 397 -10.86 -25.11 -18.20
C SER A 397 -11.06 -25.60 -16.76
N SER A 398 -9.99 -25.80 -15.99
CA SER A 398 -10.09 -26.29 -14.60
C SER A 398 -10.42 -25.15 -13.64
N LYS A 399 -11.44 -25.33 -12.80
CA LYS A 399 -11.87 -24.32 -11.81
C LYS A 399 -10.81 -24.05 -10.73
N SER A 400 -9.99 -25.04 -10.40
CA SER A 400 -8.88 -24.90 -9.44
C SER A 400 -7.62 -24.31 -10.04
N HIS A 401 -7.58 -24.12 -11.37
CA HIS A 401 -6.46 -23.47 -12.01
C HIS A 401 -6.34 -22.02 -11.53
N PRO A 402 -5.13 -21.52 -11.21
CA PRO A 402 -4.94 -20.17 -10.69
C PRO A 402 -5.48 -19.03 -11.57
N ALA A 403 -5.58 -19.24 -12.89
CA ALA A 403 -6.22 -18.28 -13.80
C ALA A 403 -7.72 -18.07 -13.55
N ASN A 404 -8.39 -19.02 -12.88
CA ASN A 404 -9.83 -18.99 -12.60
C ASN A 404 -10.15 -18.72 -11.12
N TRP A 405 -9.13 -18.43 -10.30
CA TRP A 405 -9.32 -18.09 -8.90
C TRP A 405 -10.14 -16.81 -8.75
N ALA A 406 -10.97 -16.75 -7.71
CA ALA A 406 -11.71 -15.54 -7.38
C ALA A 406 -10.74 -14.44 -6.94
N VAL A 407 -11.10 -13.18 -7.19
CA VAL A 407 -10.30 -12.03 -6.78
C VAL A 407 -10.92 -11.45 -5.51
N ALA A 408 -10.09 -11.29 -4.47
CA ALA A 408 -10.46 -10.71 -3.21
C ALA A 408 -10.90 -9.25 -3.39
N ARG A 409 -11.91 -8.85 -2.61
CA ARG A 409 -12.52 -7.52 -2.64
C ARG A 409 -13.09 -7.21 -1.24
N PRO A 410 -13.30 -5.94 -0.88
CA PRO A 410 -13.19 -4.74 -1.71
C PRO A 410 -11.76 -4.22 -1.89
N PRO A 411 -11.43 -3.58 -3.03
CA PRO A 411 -10.09 -3.09 -3.34
C PRO A 411 -9.58 -2.01 -2.37
N HIS A 412 -10.44 -1.29 -1.66
CA HIS A 412 -9.99 -0.34 -0.63
C HIS A 412 -9.57 -1.03 0.69
N LYS A 413 -9.56 -2.36 0.75
CA LYS A 413 -9.01 -3.17 1.85
C LYS A 413 -7.95 -4.13 1.34
N HIS A 414 -8.29 -4.88 0.28
CA HIS A 414 -7.40 -5.87 -0.30
C HIS A 414 -7.78 -6.20 -1.73
N ARG A 415 -6.83 -6.76 -2.46
CA ARG A 415 -7.03 -7.36 -3.78
C ARG A 415 -5.96 -8.41 -4.03
N PHE A 416 -6.35 -9.67 -4.21
CA PHE A 416 -5.47 -10.78 -4.56
C PHE A 416 -6.31 -11.93 -5.11
N ALA A 417 -5.75 -12.76 -6.00
CA ALA A 417 -6.42 -13.98 -6.41
C ALA A 417 -6.32 -15.02 -5.28
N TYR A 418 -7.38 -15.78 -5.00
CA TYR A 418 -7.38 -16.76 -3.92
C TYR A 418 -8.09 -18.07 -4.25
N LEU A 419 -7.66 -19.13 -3.58
CA LEU A 419 -8.31 -20.42 -3.53
C LEU A 419 -8.54 -20.82 -2.09
N GLN A 420 -9.81 -20.98 -1.72
CA GLN A 420 -10.20 -21.38 -0.37
C GLN A 420 -10.43 -22.88 -0.30
N GLY A 421 -9.97 -23.51 0.81
CA GLY A 421 -10.15 -24.94 1.05
C GLY A 421 -11.63 -25.36 0.98
N SER A 422 -11.95 -26.34 0.15
CA SER A 422 -13.28 -26.95 0.10
C SER A 422 -13.19 -28.44 -0.21
N GLU A 423 -14.17 -29.23 0.21
CA GLU A 423 -14.18 -30.68 -0.06
C GLU A 423 -14.18 -31.00 -1.57
N ALA A 424 -14.61 -30.05 -2.40
CA ALA A 424 -14.60 -30.22 -3.85
C ALA A 424 -13.17 -30.25 -4.43
N LEU A 425 -12.21 -29.57 -3.78
CA LEU A 425 -10.81 -29.49 -4.23
C LEU A 425 -10.08 -30.83 -4.17
N HIS A 426 -10.57 -31.78 -3.37
CA HIS A 426 -10.04 -33.15 -3.30
C HIS A 426 -9.94 -33.84 -4.68
N ARG A 427 -10.75 -33.43 -5.66
CA ARG A 427 -10.76 -34.04 -7.00
C ARG A 427 -9.68 -33.50 -7.92
N ASP A 428 -9.10 -32.35 -7.61
CA ASP A 428 -8.20 -31.62 -8.50
C ASP A 428 -6.76 -32.10 -8.39
N LYS A 429 -6.36 -32.62 -7.21
CA LYS A 429 -5.06 -33.26 -6.94
C LYS A 429 -3.81 -32.46 -7.32
N THR A 430 -3.94 -31.15 -7.53
CA THR A 430 -2.80 -30.24 -7.71
C THR A 430 -1.96 -30.17 -6.43
N PRO A 431 -0.66 -29.81 -6.50
CA PRO A 431 0.15 -29.60 -5.31
C PRO A 431 -0.48 -28.61 -4.32
N ILE A 432 -1.03 -27.47 -4.80
CA ILE A 432 -1.70 -26.48 -3.93
C ILE A 432 -2.95 -27.07 -3.28
N SER A 433 -3.81 -27.77 -4.04
CA SER A 433 -4.99 -28.40 -3.46
C SER A 433 -4.60 -29.45 -2.42
N ARG A 434 -3.54 -30.26 -2.65
CA ARG A 434 -3.04 -31.24 -1.68
C ARG A 434 -2.55 -30.58 -0.39
N ILE A 435 -1.88 -29.43 -0.47
CA ILE A 435 -1.50 -28.70 0.75
C ILE A 435 -2.76 -28.26 1.50
N LEU A 436 -3.69 -27.61 0.81
CA LEU A 436 -4.91 -27.08 1.41
C LEU A 436 -5.83 -28.18 1.93
N THR A 437 -5.93 -29.34 1.29
CA THR A 437 -6.91 -30.35 1.66
C THR A 437 -6.32 -31.50 2.46
N ASP A 438 -5.05 -31.82 2.27
CA ASP A 438 -4.43 -33.04 2.81
C ASP A 438 -3.52 -32.72 3.99
N LEU A 439 -2.53 -31.86 3.78
CA LEU A 439 -1.52 -31.53 4.79
C LEU A 439 -2.11 -30.67 5.90
N LEU A 440 -2.58 -29.46 5.57
CA LEU A 440 -2.90 -28.44 6.58
C LEU A 440 -4.13 -28.80 7.43
N HIS A 441 -5.03 -29.62 6.90
CA HIS A 441 -6.18 -30.15 7.65
C HIS A 441 -5.90 -31.50 8.34
N SER A 442 -4.68 -32.02 8.30
CA SER A 442 -4.37 -33.30 8.94
C SER A 442 -4.17 -33.16 10.44
N HIS A 443 -4.52 -34.22 11.17
CA HIS A 443 -4.21 -34.33 12.60
C HIS A 443 -2.69 -34.28 12.83
N ALA A 444 -1.90 -34.96 11.99
CA ALA A 444 -0.45 -34.96 12.09
C ALA A 444 0.14 -33.53 11.97
N PHE A 445 -0.40 -32.69 11.08
CA PHE A 445 0.03 -31.30 10.96
C PHE A 445 -0.43 -30.45 12.15
N LYS A 446 -1.68 -30.60 12.62
CA LYS A 446 -2.18 -29.97 13.85
C LYS A 446 -1.22 -30.25 15.02
N LYS A 447 -0.86 -31.51 15.19
CA LYS A 447 0.04 -31.99 16.25
C LYS A 447 1.45 -31.43 16.11
N TRP A 448 2.04 -31.51 14.92
CA TRP A 448 3.35 -30.88 14.66
C TRP A 448 3.32 -29.38 14.99
N LEU A 449 2.27 -28.69 14.57
CA LEU A 449 2.13 -27.25 14.81
C LEU A 449 2.03 -26.92 16.29
N ALA A 450 1.20 -27.68 17.03
CA ALA A 450 1.08 -27.53 18.48
C ALA A 450 2.45 -27.67 19.15
N LEU A 451 3.18 -28.75 18.84
CA LEU A 451 4.51 -29.03 19.39
C LEU A 451 5.52 -27.89 19.12
N VAL A 452 5.65 -27.42 17.88
CA VAL A 452 6.63 -26.35 17.55
C VAL A 452 6.25 -24.98 18.12
N THR A 453 4.99 -24.79 18.54
CA THR A 453 4.53 -23.58 19.23
C THR A 453 4.46 -23.71 20.75
N GLY A 454 4.86 -24.87 21.31
CA GLY A 454 4.74 -25.15 22.75
C GLY A 454 3.31 -25.30 23.25
N LEU A 455 2.35 -25.54 22.36
CA LEU A 455 0.95 -25.74 22.66
C LEU A 455 0.58 -27.21 22.69
N LYS A 456 -0.55 -27.53 23.33
CA LYS A 456 -1.17 -28.85 23.24
C LYS A 456 -2.07 -28.92 22.00
N PRO A 457 -2.16 -30.07 21.31
CA PRO A 457 -3.06 -30.23 20.17
C PRO A 457 -4.50 -29.79 20.48
N LYS A 458 -5.01 -30.13 21.67
CA LYS A 458 -6.36 -29.78 22.13
C LYS A 458 -6.63 -28.27 22.19
N SER A 459 -5.57 -27.48 22.33
CA SER A 459 -5.64 -26.03 22.38
C SER A 459 -5.83 -25.40 21.00
N LEU A 460 -5.56 -26.14 19.90
CA LEU A 460 -5.85 -25.69 18.54
C LEU A 460 -7.30 -26.06 18.17
N VAL A 461 -8.20 -25.08 18.20
CA VAL A 461 -9.65 -25.30 18.11
C VAL A 461 -10.08 -25.44 16.65
N ARG A 462 -9.84 -24.39 15.87
CA ARG A 462 -10.32 -24.31 14.48
C ARG A 462 -9.38 -23.48 13.64
N GLN A 463 -9.40 -23.74 12.34
CA GLN A 463 -8.53 -23.06 11.38
C GLN A 463 -9.28 -22.59 10.14
N ASN A 464 -8.82 -21.48 9.59
CA ASN A 464 -9.15 -21.01 8.25
C ASN A 464 -7.87 -21.02 7.41
N MET A 465 -7.97 -21.37 6.12
CA MET A 465 -6.82 -21.36 5.22
C MET A 465 -7.20 -21.02 3.78
N ILE A 466 -6.31 -20.29 3.13
CA ILE A 466 -6.44 -19.88 1.73
C ILE A 466 -5.06 -19.93 1.04
N ALA A 467 -5.02 -20.38 -0.21
CA ALA A 467 -3.89 -20.08 -1.08
C ALA A 467 -4.13 -18.72 -1.73
N ARG A 468 -3.10 -17.88 -1.80
CA ARG A 468 -3.16 -16.54 -2.37
C ARG A 468 -2.12 -16.40 -3.49
N ARG A 469 -2.50 -15.65 -4.52
CA ARG A 469 -1.65 -15.22 -5.61
C ARG A 469 -1.79 -13.71 -5.73
N PHE A 470 -0.73 -13.00 -5.39
CA PHE A 470 -0.62 -11.54 -5.53
C PHE A 470 0.03 -11.26 -6.87
N ARG A 471 -0.81 -10.89 -7.84
CA ARG A 471 -0.38 -10.58 -9.20
C ARG A 471 0.41 -9.28 -9.23
N HIS A 472 1.56 -9.30 -9.87
CA HIS A 472 2.39 -8.11 -10.03
C HIS A 472 1.66 -7.01 -10.83
N GLY A 473 1.84 -5.76 -10.42
CA GLY A 473 1.13 -4.59 -10.96
C GLY A 473 -0.32 -4.45 -10.49
N LYS A 474 -0.81 -5.33 -9.60
CA LYS A 474 -2.24 -5.51 -9.34
C LYS A 474 -2.60 -5.63 -7.86
N ASP A 475 -1.95 -6.50 -7.13
CA ASP A 475 -2.49 -7.06 -5.90
C ASP A 475 -1.73 -6.61 -4.65
N TYR A 476 -2.45 -6.56 -3.53
CA TYR A 476 -2.03 -6.05 -2.23
C TYR A 476 -3.04 -6.45 -1.14
N ALA A 477 -2.67 -6.28 0.12
CA ALA A 477 -3.61 -6.26 1.24
C ALA A 477 -3.18 -5.13 2.19
N LEU A 478 -4.07 -4.20 2.52
CA LEU A 478 -3.77 -3.04 3.37
C LEU A 478 -3.70 -3.43 4.85
N ALA A 479 -3.18 -2.53 5.68
CA ALA A 479 -3.09 -2.72 7.13
C ALA A 479 -4.47 -2.97 7.72
N ASN A 480 -4.64 -4.16 8.30
CA ASN A 480 -5.85 -4.55 9.02
C ASN A 480 -5.48 -4.88 10.46
N PRO A 481 -6.09 -4.25 11.48
CA PRO A 481 -5.84 -4.59 12.88
C PRO A 481 -6.45 -5.95 13.25
N PHE A 482 -5.83 -6.63 14.20
CA PHE A 482 -6.47 -7.77 14.86
C PHE A 482 -7.36 -7.27 15.98
N LEU A 483 -8.65 -7.64 15.90
CA LEU A 483 -9.70 -7.20 16.83
C LEU A 483 -10.16 -8.33 17.78
N GLY A 484 -9.55 -9.52 17.69
CA GLY A 484 -9.85 -10.62 18.59
C GLY A 484 -9.44 -10.31 20.02
N GLU A 485 -10.25 -10.77 20.99
CA GLU A 485 -9.91 -10.61 22.41
C GLU A 485 -8.77 -11.54 22.84
N GLN A 486 -8.71 -12.73 22.23
CA GLN A 486 -7.65 -13.73 22.46
C GLN A 486 -6.64 -13.68 21.31
N PRO A 487 -5.34 -13.82 21.59
CA PRO A 487 -4.33 -13.97 20.55
C PRO A 487 -4.64 -15.11 19.60
N GLN A 488 -4.18 -14.99 18.36
CA GLN A 488 -4.38 -15.99 17.31
C GLN A 488 -3.05 -16.39 16.69
N LEU A 489 -2.90 -17.67 16.37
CA LEU A 489 -1.77 -18.12 15.54
C LEU A 489 -2.08 -17.86 14.07
N GLU A 490 -1.15 -17.21 13.38
CA GLU A 490 -1.22 -17.02 11.93
C GLU A 490 0.04 -17.57 11.27
N PHE A 491 -0.13 -18.44 10.27
CA PHE A 491 1.01 -18.94 9.49
C PHE A 491 0.93 -18.53 8.02
N THR A 492 2.10 -18.41 7.40
CA THR A 492 2.27 -18.14 5.97
C THR A 492 3.31 -19.10 5.41
N ILE A 493 2.93 -19.88 4.39
CA ILE A 493 3.87 -20.69 3.61
C ILE A 493 4.12 -19.97 2.28
N SER A 494 5.27 -19.31 2.18
CA SER A 494 5.74 -18.64 0.97
C SER A 494 6.23 -19.66 -0.05
N ILE A 495 5.62 -19.65 -1.25
CA ILE A 495 5.88 -20.59 -2.35
C ILE A 495 6.18 -19.81 -3.62
N THR A 496 6.84 -18.66 -3.49
CA THR A 496 7.13 -17.73 -4.58
C THR A 496 8.42 -18.16 -5.28
N PRO A 497 8.38 -18.61 -6.56
CA PRO A 497 9.56 -19.19 -7.20
C PRO A 497 10.52 -18.16 -7.81
N SER A 498 10.03 -16.93 -8.05
CA SER A 498 10.81 -15.81 -8.56
C SER A 498 11.76 -15.26 -7.50
N GLU A 499 12.83 -14.61 -7.94
CA GLU A 499 13.90 -14.06 -7.10
C GLU A 499 13.84 -12.52 -7.04
N GLY A 500 14.66 -11.91 -6.18
CA GLY A 500 14.82 -10.45 -6.09
C GLY A 500 13.88 -9.74 -5.11
N TRP A 501 13.13 -10.50 -4.31
CA TRP A 501 12.18 -9.98 -3.32
C TRP A 501 12.83 -9.48 -2.03
N GLU A 502 14.00 -10.00 -1.71
CA GLU A 502 14.78 -9.56 -0.56
C GLU A 502 15.44 -8.23 -0.89
N ARG A 503 15.45 -7.33 0.10
CA ARG A 503 16.18 -6.08 -0.03
C ARG A 503 17.66 -6.37 0.13
N ASN A 504 18.47 -5.76 -0.71
CA ASN A 504 19.90 -5.69 -0.49
C ASN A 504 20.10 -4.51 0.48
N ASP A 505 19.78 -4.71 1.76
CA ASP A 505 20.10 -3.74 2.80
C ASP A 505 21.64 -3.71 2.85
N GLY A 506 22.23 -2.73 2.16
CA GLY A 506 23.65 -2.74 1.83
C GLY A 506 24.54 -3.02 3.04
N ASP A 507 25.41 -4.01 2.88
CA ASP A 507 26.66 -4.14 3.63
C ASP A 507 27.51 -2.86 3.39
N ASP A 508 27.23 -1.81 4.15
CA ASP A 508 28.14 -0.68 4.39
C ASP A 508 28.92 -0.88 5.71
N ASP A 509 29.08 -2.14 6.16
CA ASP A 509 29.90 -2.54 7.32
C ASP A 509 30.84 -3.74 7.01
N GLU A 510 31.38 -3.87 5.78
CA GLU A 510 32.60 -4.66 5.56
C GLU A 510 33.87 -3.82 5.85
N GLU A 511 34.07 -3.42 7.11
CA GLU A 511 35.42 -3.21 7.65
C GLU A 511 35.88 -4.52 8.29
N ALA A 512 36.63 -5.27 7.49
CA ALA A 512 37.70 -6.19 7.89
C ALA A 512 37.63 -6.82 9.30
N ASP A 513 37.28 -8.10 9.35
CA ASP A 513 38.05 -9.05 10.15
C ASP A 513 38.03 -10.44 9.49
N GLY A 514 39.23 -10.92 9.17
CA GLY A 514 39.45 -12.23 8.56
C GLY A 514 39.56 -13.34 9.59
N GLU A 515 39.26 -14.56 9.12
CA GLU A 515 39.69 -15.92 9.52
C GLU A 515 38.46 -16.84 9.45
N GLU A 516 38.42 -18.03 8.86
CA GLU A 516 39.33 -18.87 8.08
C GLU A 516 38.41 -19.88 7.38
N SER A 517 38.54 -20.11 6.07
CA SER A 517 38.22 -21.42 5.53
C SER A 517 39.14 -21.77 4.35
N ALA A 518 39.94 -22.80 4.59
CA ALA A 518 41.04 -23.22 3.76
C ALA A 518 40.58 -24.08 2.57
N VAL A 519 40.86 -23.67 1.33
CA VAL A 519 41.12 -24.61 0.22
C VAL A 519 42.22 -24.08 -0.72
N LYS A 520 43.04 -25.03 -1.17
CA LYS A 520 44.39 -24.95 -1.76
C LYS A 520 44.52 -24.25 -3.13
N LYS A 521 45.70 -23.62 -3.30
CA LYS A 521 46.33 -23.11 -4.54
C LYS A 521 46.45 -24.14 -5.68
N PRO A 522 46.72 -23.64 -6.91
CA PRO A 522 48.09 -23.81 -7.43
C PRO A 522 48.74 -22.53 -7.98
N ASN A 523 50.08 -22.54 -7.94
CA ASN A 523 51.08 -21.52 -8.25
C ASN A 523 51.17 -21.10 -9.74
N GLY A 524 51.70 -19.88 -9.98
CA GLY A 524 52.54 -19.62 -11.16
C GLY A 524 52.79 -18.18 -11.62
N SER A 525 53.73 -17.47 -10.96
CA SER A 525 54.69 -16.43 -11.48
C SER A 525 54.17 -15.24 -12.33
N ALA A 526 54.24 -13.97 -11.91
CA ALA A 526 55.39 -13.07 -11.64
C ALA A 526 55.76 -12.12 -12.81
N GLY A 527 55.90 -10.82 -12.49
CA GLY A 527 56.50 -9.76 -13.31
C GLY A 527 55.67 -8.46 -13.34
N ALA A 528 55.72 -7.57 -12.34
CA ALA A 528 56.75 -6.56 -12.02
C ALA A 528 56.57 -5.18 -12.71
N ASN A 529 56.52 -4.14 -11.85
CA ASN A 529 56.84 -2.71 -12.02
C ASN A 529 55.86 -1.82 -12.83
N GLY A 530 55.50 -0.60 -12.40
CA GLY A 530 55.91 0.17 -11.23
C GLY A 530 55.32 1.61 -11.24
N ALA A 531 55.24 2.16 -10.03
CA ALA A 531 55.37 3.57 -9.60
C ALA A 531 54.79 4.75 -10.43
N SER A 532 53.90 5.47 -9.73
CA SER A 532 54.00 6.90 -9.35
C SER A 532 53.41 8.01 -10.23
N SER A 533 52.56 8.77 -9.53
CA SER A 533 52.48 10.24 -9.44
C SER A 533 51.92 11.07 -10.60
N LYS A 534 50.73 11.66 -10.32
CA LYS A 534 50.28 12.98 -10.82
C LYS A 534 51.35 14.06 -10.54
N PRO A 535 51.46 15.11 -11.38
CA PRO A 535 50.82 16.38 -10.99
C PRO A 535 50.26 17.25 -12.14
N THR A 536 49.10 17.86 -11.85
CA THR A 536 48.60 19.22 -12.18
C THR A 536 49.15 20.03 -13.37
N GLU A 537 48.22 20.34 -14.31
CA GLU A 537 47.89 21.62 -15.01
C GLU A 537 48.97 22.68 -15.35
N PRO A 538 48.90 23.42 -16.50
CA PRO A 538 47.77 24.33 -16.77
C PRO A 538 47.35 24.63 -18.25
N GLY A 539 46.08 25.03 -18.38
CA GLY A 539 45.48 26.02 -19.29
C GLY A 539 45.90 26.16 -20.77
N ASP A 540 44.94 25.95 -21.68
CA ASP A 540 44.78 26.84 -22.85
C ASP A 540 43.31 26.91 -23.33
N SER A 541 42.97 28.11 -23.77
CA SER A 541 41.70 28.64 -24.22
C SER A 541 41.28 28.18 -25.62
N GLY A 542 39.98 27.87 -25.81
CA GLY A 542 39.47 27.48 -27.13
C GLY A 542 37.94 27.43 -27.26
N LYS A 543 37.35 28.58 -27.62
CA LYS A 543 36.03 28.84 -28.23
C LYS A 543 35.06 27.66 -28.50
N GLY A 544 33.90 27.72 -27.84
CA GLY A 544 32.57 27.83 -28.47
C GLY A 544 31.98 26.60 -29.17
N LYS A 545 30.97 26.00 -28.54
CA LYS A 545 29.75 25.46 -29.18
C LYS A 545 28.64 25.31 -28.12
N GLY A 546 27.41 25.60 -28.52
CA GLY A 546 26.28 25.94 -27.64
C GLY A 546 25.99 24.93 -26.53
N LYS A 547 25.66 25.47 -25.34
CA LYS A 547 25.00 24.72 -24.27
C LYS A 547 23.72 24.12 -24.85
N ALA A 548 23.70 22.80 -24.97
CA ALA A 548 22.44 22.06 -24.93
C ALA A 548 21.73 22.46 -23.64
N ARG A 549 20.44 22.75 -23.75
CA ARG A 549 19.55 23.06 -22.63
C ARG A 549 19.69 21.90 -21.63
N GLU A 550 20.24 22.19 -20.46
CA GLU A 550 20.29 21.25 -19.34
C GLU A 550 18.84 20.87 -19.04
N VAL A 551 18.53 19.57 -19.13
CA VAL A 551 17.18 19.07 -18.85
C VAL A 551 16.87 19.47 -17.42
N GLU A 552 15.87 20.32 -17.20
CA GLU A 552 15.39 20.65 -15.86
C GLU A 552 15.03 19.32 -15.17
N ARG A 553 15.71 18.95 -14.09
CA ARG A 553 15.45 17.71 -13.33
C ARG A 553 14.72 18.09 -12.06
N VAL A 554 13.58 17.44 -11.79
CA VAL A 554 12.93 17.51 -10.47
C VAL A 554 13.94 16.98 -9.45
N GLN A 555 14.15 17.69 -8.35
CA GLN A 555 15.01 17.21 -7.26
C GLN A 555 14.24 16.16 -6.45
N VAL A 556 14.34 14.91 -6.90
CA VAL A 556 13.75 13.74 -6.24
C VAL A 556 14.88 12.82 -5.81
N THR A 557 14.87 12.40 -4.54
CA THR A 557 15.71 11.28 -4.09
C THR A 557 15.15 10.00 -4.72
N THR A 558 15.89 9.40 -5.64
CA THR A 558 15.52 8.13 -6.27
C THR A 558 16.59 7.10 -5.92
N SER A 559 16.15 5.96 -5.36
CA SER A 559 17.03 4.79 -5.20
C SER A 559 17.29 4.17 -6.58
N THR A 560 18.48 3.63 -6.79
CA THR A 560 18.85 2.92 -8.02
C THR A 560 18.32 1.49 -8.06
N GLU A 561 17.92 0.93 -6.91
CA GLU A 561 17.37 -0.41 -6.82
C GLU A 561 15.84 -0.40 -6.95
N ILE A 562 15.31 -1.40 -7.67
CA ILE A 562 13.87 -1.56 -7.85
C ILE A 562 13.33 -2.32 -6.64
N GLU A 563 12.45 -1.69 -5.87
CA GLU A 563 11.71 -2.35 -4.80
C GLU A 563 10.44 -2.98 -5.37
N PHE A 564 10.33 -4.30 -5.30
CA PHE A 564 9.18 -5.03 -5.85
C PHE A 564 7.96 -5.05 -4.93
N GLY A 565 8.12 -4.73 -3.65
CA GLY A 565 7.09 -4.90 -2.64
C GLY A 565 6.76 -6.38 -2.40
N GLY A 566 5.51 -6.67 -2.05
CA GLY A 566 5.05 -8.03 -1.80
C GLY A 566 5.44 -8.63 -0.45
N GLU A 567 6.21 -7.95 0.40
CA GLU A 567 6.48 -8.40 1.76
C GLU A 567 5.19 -8.44 2.60
N GLU A 568 5.06 -9.46 3.46
CA GLU A 568 4.05 -9.49 4.52
C GLU A 568 4.64 -8.80 5.75
N VAL A 569 3.94 -7.82 6.30
CA VAL A 569 4.44 -6.99 7.39
C VAL A 569 3.46 -7.05 8.56
N TYR A 570 4.01 -7.25 9.75
CA TYR A 570 3.35 -7.13 11.04
C TYR A 570 3.94 -5.93 11.76
N MET A 571 3.08 -5.08 12.30
CA MET A 571 3.50 -3.87 13.00
C MET A 571 2.62 -3.60 14.21
N ALA A 572 3.17 -2.93 15.21
CA ALA A 572 2.42 -2.46 16.36
C ALA A 572 1.33 -1.47 15.89
N GLY A 573 0.16 -1.52 16.51
CA GLY A 573 -0.84 -0.47 16.36
C GLY A 573 -0.47 0.74 17.23
N ASP A 574 -1.01 1.92 16.91
CA ASP A 574 -0.97 3.04 17.84
C ASP A 574 -1.81 2.71 19.08
N ASP A 575 -1.19 2.61 20.25
CA ASP A 575 -1.89 2.41 21.53
C ASP A 575 -2.76 3.65 21.84
N ASP A 576 -4.08 3.53 21.68
CA ASP A 576 -5.08 4.57 22.03
C ASP A 576 -5.25 4.76 23.57
N ASP A 577 -4.39 4.18 24.41
CA ASP A 577 -4.52 4.18 25.88
C ASP A 577 -4.28 5.54 26.55
N ASP A 578 -3.99 6.61 25.80
CA ASP A 578 -3.88 7.98 26.33
C ASP A 578 -5.21 8.79 26.28
N ASP A 579 -6.31 8.24 25.73
CA ASP A 579 -7.57 9.00 25.56
C ASP A 579 -8.57 8.93 26.75
N ASP A 580 -8.24 8.25 27.85
CA ASP A 580 -9.16 8.05 28.98
C ASP A 580 -9.21 9.20 30.02
N LYS A 581 -8.79 10.43 29.65
CA LYS A 581 -9.05 11.65 30.44
C LYS A 581 -9.51 12.86 29.62
N ALA A 582 -10.50 12.68 28.74
CA ALA A 582 -11.23 13.81 28.17
C ALA A 582 -12.22 14.43 29.18
N SER A 583 -11.69 15.33 30.02
CA SER A 583 -12.48 16.34 30.73
C SER A 583 -13.26 17.20 29.72
N VAL A 584 -14.56 17.33 29.96
CA VAL A 584 -15.47 18.22 29.23
C VAL A 584 -15.02 19.67 29.38
N HIS A 585 -14.19 20.19 28.46
CA HIS A 585 -14.21 21.59 28.01
C HIS A 585 -13.19 21.88 26.88
N SER A 586 -13.73 22.19 25.70
CA SER A 586 -13.24 23.17 24.71
C SER A 586 -11.86 23.00 24.04
N LYS A 587 -11.91 22.96 22.70
CA LYS A 587 -10.92 23.42 21.69
C LYS A 587 -9.67 22.56 21.48
N SER A 588 -9.68 21.73 20.43
CA SER A 588 -9.04 21.98 19.13
C SER A 588 -9.18 20.73 18.25
N LEU A 589 -9.53 20.95 16.97
CA LEU A 589 -9.63 19.90 15.95
C LEU A 589 -8.23 19.31 15.66
N PRO A 590 -8.12 18.03 15.28
CA PRO A 590 -6.82 17.46 14.94
C PRO A 590 -6.25 18.20 13.73
N SER A 591 -5.12 18.88 13.95
CA SER A 591 -4.29 19.42 12.89
C SER A 591 -3.66 18.26 12.13
N VAL A 592 -3.91 18.21 10.82
CA VAL A 592 -3.07 17.44 9.89
C VAL A 592 -1.66 18.00 10.00
N GLY A 593 -0.74 17.20 10.55
CA GLY A 593 0.65 17.58 10.82
C GLY A 593 0.98 17.56 12.31
N LYS A 594 1.07 16.35 12.90
CA LYS A 594 1.97 15.94 14.01
C LYS A 594 1.64 14.60 14.66
N LYS A 595 0.50 13.96 14.36
CA LYS A 595 0.33 12.52 14.63
C LYS A 595 0.93 11.75 13.45
N ALA A 596 1.85 10.81 13.72
CA ALA A 596 2.32 9.87 12.71
C ALA A 596 1.10 9.15 12.12
N ASP A 597 1.12 8.90 10.82
CA ASP A 597 0.09 8.08 10.18
C ASP A 597 0.44 6.63 10.57
N PRO A 598 -0.43 5.89 11.28
CA PRO A 598 -0.09 4.61 11.90
C PRO A 598 0.36 3.53 10.90
N ALA A 599 0.21 3.78 9.60
CA ALA A 599 0.63 2.89 8.52
C ALA A 599 1.90 3.38 7.77
N ILE A 600 2.60 4.40 8.28
CA ILE A 600 3.93 4.76 7.78
C ILE A 600 4.88 3.64 8.17
N TYR A 601 5.29 2.87 7.17
CA TYR A 601 6.24 1.78 7.34
C TYR A 601 7.67 2.18 6.90
N LYS A 602 7.81 3.35 6.25
CA LYS A 602 9.10 3.99 5.91
C LYS A 602 8.98 5.50 5.81
N SER A 603 9.80 6.22 6.58
CA SER A 603 10.13 7.62 6.31
C SER A 603 11.61 7.73 5.93
N SER A 604 11.95 8.38 4.81
CA SER A 604 13.35 8.50 4.39
C SER A 604 14.15 9.52 5.23
N ASN A 605 13.69 9.85 6.43
CA ASN A 605 14.28 10.86 7.30
C ASN A 605 15.29 10.31 8.31
N GLY A 606 15.62 9.01 8.28
CA GLY A 606 16.88 8.46 8.80
C GLY A 606 17.28 8.81 10.24
N GLU A 607 16.34 9.22 11.09
CA GLU A 607 16.57 9.54 12.50
C GLU A 607 15.61 8.68 13.33
N ASP A 608 16.10 7.53 13.81
CA ASP A 608 15.66 6.79 15.02
C ASP A 608 14.16 6.77 15.38
N GLU A 609 13.25 6.82 14.40
CA GLU A 609 11.83 6.51 14.61
C GLU A 609 11.69 5.00 14.44
N ASP A 610 11.40 4.31 15.55
CA ASP A 610 10.99 2.91 15.58
C ASP A 610 9.76 2.79 14.68
N ASP A 611 9.92 2.36 13.42
CA ASP A 611 8.88 2.29 12.38
C ASP A 611 7.72 1.32 12.76
N GLY A 612 7.72 0.79 14.00
CA GLY A 612 6.69 -0.05 14.58
C GLY A 612 6.66 -1.47 14.00
N ILE A 613 7.58 -1.82 13.10
CA ILE A 613 7.63 -3.12 12.43
C ILE A 613 8.08 -4.18 13.43
N LEU A 614 7.18 -5.14 13.71
CA LEU A 614 7.45 -6.29 14.57
C LEU A 614 8.09 -7.44 13.79
N PHE A 615 7.61 -7.65 12.55
CA PHE A 615 8.08 -8.74 11.71
C PHE A 615 7.78 -8.44 10.24
N ALA A 616 8.77 -8.64 9.35
CA ALA A 616 8.60 -8.52 7.91
C ALA A 616 9.08 -9.80 7.21
N ASN A 617 8.25 -10.33 6.31
CA ASN A 617 8.52 -11.55 5.57
C ASN A 617 8.40 -11.30 4.06
N PRO A 618 9.54 -11.04 3.38
CA PRO A 618 9.60 -10.96 1.92
C PRO A 618 9.03 -12.21 1.25
N ALA A 619 8.58 -12.08 0.01
CA ALA A 619 8.20 -13.25 -0.76
C ALA A 619 9.43 -14.13 -1.00
N ALA A 620 9.30 -15.44 -0.82
CA ALA A 620 10.42 -16.37 -0.85
C ALA A 620 9.94 -17.75 -1.31
N TRP A 621 10.91 -18.59 -1.70
CA TRP A 621 10.63 -19.96 -2.09
C TRP A 621 10.71 -20.90 -0.89
N ASN A 622 9.62 -21.61 -0.60
CA ASN A 622 9.58 -22.71 0.36
C ASN A 622 9.90 -22.28 1.80
N ARG A 623 9.36 -21.14 2.23
CA ARG A 623 9.55 -20.58 3.58
C ARG A 623 8.25 -20.65 4.37
N PHE A 624 8.26 -21.28 5.54
CA PHE A 624 7.14 -21.26 6.49
C PHE A 624 7.41 -20.21 7.55
N SER A 625 6.42 -19.39 7.89
CA SER A 625 6.46 -18.49 9.04
C SER A 625 5.20 -18.64 9.87
N ILE A 626 5.29 -18.60 11.18
CA ILE A 626 4.14 -18.52 12.10
C ILE A 626 4.36 -17.40 13.09
N VAL A 627 3.29 -16.67 13.41
CA VAL A 627 3.26 -15.51 14.31
C VAL A 627 2.11 -15.69 15.29
N LEU A 628 2.35 -15.43 16.58
CA LEU A 628 1.29 -15.21 17.57
C LEU A 628 0.88 -13.74 17.50
N ARG A 629 -0.34 -13.49 17.02
CA ARG A 629 -0.86 -12.15 16.80
C ARG A 629 -1.87 -11.78 17.86
N ASP A 630 -1.62 -10.70 18.56
CA ASP A 630 -2.49 -10.15 19.60
C ASP A 630 -3.30 -8.94 19.12
N LYS A 631 -4.18 -8.46 20.00
CA LYS A 631 -5.09 -7.34 19.72
C LYS A 631 -4.29 -6.06 19.50
N GLY A 632 -4.63 -5.32 18.44
CA GLY A 632 -3.97 -4.07 18.09
C GLY A 632 -2.86 -4.23 17.05
N THR A 633 -2.21 -5.39 16.98
CA THR A 633 -1.20 -5.67 15.94
C THR A 633 -1.81 -5.58 14.53
N LEU A 634 -1.21 -4.77 13.66
CA LEU A 634 -1.58 -4.60 12.26
C LEU A 634 -0.87 -5.62 11.38
N ARG A 635 -1.52 -6.04 10.29
CA ARG A 635 -0.94 -6.92 9.25
C ARG A 635 -1.29 -6.40 7.87
N PHE A 636 -0.32 -6.39 6.95
CA PHE A 636 -0.55 -6.09 5.53
C PHE A 636 0.38 -6.91 4.62
N VAL A 637 0.05 -6.96 3.33
CA VAL A 637 0.94 -7.44 2.27
C VAL A 637 1.14 -6.31 1.28
N LYS A 638 2.38 -5.84 1.16
CA LYS A 638 2.73 -4.71 0.33
C LYS A 638 2.35 -4.97 -1.13
N TYR A 639 1.93 -3.92 -1.84
CA TYR A 639 1.65 -4.00 -3.28
C TYR A 639 2.82 -4.59 -4.05
N VAL A 640 2.52 -5.54 -4.93
CA VAL A 640 3.51 -6.15 -5.81
C VAL A 640 3.66 -5.27 -7.06
N SER A 641 4.81 -4.63 -7.23
CA SER A 641 5.14 -3.80 -8.40
C SER A 641 5.08 -4.60 -9.69
N GLN A 642 4.64 -3.98 -10.77
CA GLN A 642 4.66 -4.51 -12.13
C GLN A 642 6.07 -4.93 -12.59
N ALA A 643 7.13 -4.40 -11.96
CA ALA A 643 8.52 -4.73 -12.26
C ALA A 643 9.00 -6.05 -11.65
N ALA A 644 8.23 -6.67 -10.74
CA ALA A 644 8.56 -7.98 -10.19
C ALA A 644 8.69 -9.03 -11.30
N ALA A 645 9.61 -9.98 -11.14
CA ALA A 645 9.88 -11.02 -12.14
C ALA A 645 8.76 -12.09 -12.23
N GLY A 646 7.85 -12.12 -11.25
CA GLY A 646 6.72 -13.04 -11.19
C GLY A 646 5.73 -12.61 -10.11
N ASP A 647 4.69 -13.41 -9.89
CA ASP A 647 3.70 -13.12 -8.85
C ASP A 647 4.20 -13.58 -7.48
N ARG A 648 3.70 -12.98 -6.40
CA ARG A 648 3.86 -13.56 -5.06
C ARG A 648 2.81 -14.66 -4.84
N TRP A 649 3.26 -15.81 -4.34
CA TRP A 649 2.42 -16.94 -4.00
C TRP A 649 2.63 -17.35 -2.55
N ASP A 650 1.54 -17.52 -1.83
CA ASP A 650 1.59 -18.06 -0.47
C ASP A 650 0.34 -18.86 -0.10
N ILE A 651 0.43 -19.56 1.02
CA ILE A 651 -0.71 -20.17 1.70
C ILE A 651 -0.80 -19.54 3.08
N LYS A 652 -1.91 -18.88 3.36
CA LYS A 652 -2.19 -18.22 4.64
C LYS A 652 -3.12 -19.09 5.47
N GLY A 653 -2.77 -19.30 6.73
CA GLY A 653 -3.62 -19.92 7.73
C GLY A 653 -3.82 -19.03 8.94
N GLU A 654 -5.00 -19.13 9.53
CA GLU A 654 -5.42 -18.43 10.75
C GLU A 654 -6.02 -19.48 11.69
N ILE A 655 -5.50 -19.59 12.91
CA ILE A 655 -5.80 -20.68 13.85
C ILE A 655 -6.23 -20.09 15.17
N GLU A 656 -7.48 -20.36 15.53
CA GLU A 656 -8.02 -20.01 16.83
C GLU A 656 -7.50 -20.99 17.90
N VAL A 657 -6.89 -20.42 18.93
CA VAL A 657 -6.43 -21.15 20.11
C VAL A 657 -7.44 -21.02 21.24
N SER A 658 -7.49 -22.01 22.12
CA SER A 658 -8.35 -21.98 23.30
C SER A 658 -7.87 -20.90 24.30
N PRO A 659 -8.74 -20.32 25.14
CA PRO A 659 -8.34 -19.29 26.10
C PRO A 659 -7.32 -19.77 27.14
N ASP A 660 -7.33 -21.08 27.44
CA ASP A 660 -6.44 -21.79 28.35
C ASP A 660 -5.21 -22.37 27.65
N ALA A 661 -4.97 -22.04 26.37
CA ALA A 661 -3.89 -22.61 25.56
C ALA A 661 -2.50 -22.40 26.18
N TRP A 662 -2.33 -21.34 26.97
CA TRP A 662 -1.08 -20.93 27.60
C TRP A 662 -1.13 -21.02 29.13
N ASP A 663 -2.22 -21.55 29.69
CA ASP A 663 -2.32 -21.78 31.13
C ASP A 663 -1.58 -23.09 31.44
N ASP A 664 -0.47 -23.00 32.18
CA ASP A 664 0.19 -24.19 32.71
C ASP A 664 -0.77 -24.95 33.64
N ASP A 665 -0.93 -26.25 33.41
CA ASP A 665 -1.70 -27.20 34.22
C ASP A 665 -1.09 -27.39 35.64
N GLU A 666 -0.66 -26.34 36.34
CA GLU A 666 -0.16 -26.42 37.72
C GLU A 666 -1.28 -26.71 38.76
N ASN A 667 -2.55 -26.82 38.35
CA ASN A 667 -3.67 -27.02 39.26
C ASN A 667 -4.30 -28.43 39.27
N GLU A 668 -3.79 -29.41 38.52
CA GLU A 668 -4.29 -30.80 38.60
C GLU A 668 -3.52 -31.66 39.63
N GLY A 669 -3.23 -31.10 40.81
CA GLY A 669 -2.36 -31.76 41.78
C GLY A 669 -2.63 -31.50 43.25
N ASN A 670 -3.89 -31.33 43.71
CA ASN A 670 -4.12 -31.37 45.17
C ASN A 670 -5.52 -31.74 45.68
N ASP A 671 -6.24 -32.66 45.03
CA ASP A 671 -7.47 -33.25 45.62
C ASP A 671 -7.37 -34.78 45.67
N GLN A 672 -6.40 -35.29 46.44
CA GLN A 672 -6.42 -36.68 46.90
C GLN A 672 -5.58 -36.86 48.16
N ASP A 673 -6.11 -36.44 49.30
CA ASP A 673 -5.81 -37.10 50.57
C ASP A 673 -7.06 -37.09 51.47
N GLY A 674 -7.90 -38.10 51.24
CA GLY A 674 -8.94 -38.48 52.19
C GLY A 674 -8.31 -39.16 53.40
N GLU A 675 -8.03 -38.40 54.45
CA GLU A 675 -7.76 -38.99 55.77
C GLU A 675 -9.07 -39.47 56.41
N ALA A 676 -9.19 -40.79 56.45
CA ALA A 676 -10.14 -41.51 57.28
C ALA A 676 -9.81 -41.31 58.78
N GLY A 677 -10.58 -40.46 59.46
CA GLY A 677 -10.61 -40.39 60.92
C GLY A 677 -11.64 -41.37 61.51
N PRO A 678 -11.31 -42.13 62.58
CA PRO A 678 -12.16 -43.21 63.07
C PRO A 678 -13.34 -42.69 63.88
N SER A 679 -14.44 -43.42 63.76
CA SER A 679 -15.68 -43.31 64.52
C SER A 679 -15.48 -43.34 66.04
N LEU A 680 -16.08 -42.37 66.74
CA LEU A 680 -16.79 -42.53 68.01
C LEU A 680 -17.91 -41.49 68.14
#